data_AF-A0A933XMW6-F1
#
_entry.id   AF-A0A933XMW6-F1
#
_cell.length_a   1.000
_cell.length_b   1.000
_cell.length_c   1.000
_cell.angle_alpha   90.00
_cell.angle_beta   90.00
_cell.angle_gamma   90.00
#
_symmetry.space_group_name_H-M   'P 1'
#
loop_
_entity.id
_entity.type
_entity.pdbx_description
1 polymer ?
#
loop_
_entity_poly.entity_id
_entity_poly.type
_entity_poly.pdbx_seq_one_letter_code
_entity_poly.pdbx_strand_id
1 'polypeptide(L)'
;MKTVQICFLWHMHQPYYTDPVAGSASMPWVRLHAAKAYFDMAFLLEQFPSVRATFNFTPSLLVQLQELASGSVRDLFLDYAQRPAADLTEVERAFLIRHFFAANWATMVRPFPRYHELLVKRGTDIHGQDLNRLARQFSTQDLLDLQVWHNLAWFGYGTIARYPRLAQLRRKDRSFTEDEKQDMLALQRQAVGEIIPFYRKLADAGQVELTTSPFYHPILPLLIDTDFAKRARPETALPARFHAPADAQAQIHHAVALHRDLFGQAPAGLWPSEGSVCPELIPMLRQEGFQWLATDEGILARSLEADGRGGWNRSADLYHPYRIGQPGEEMTIVFRDREISDAFGFVYAKTAPDSAAENVLSRISDIAQRAPEDKVLIPIILDGENPWEYYHDGGEQFLRGLYQALTPGSPGSRTSTNGMHVEADTISRSLEVIPPSTRLESLHSGSWINADFKIWLGHQEDNRGWDLLQDTRARLIEAGSGLSAEQAQGAWEELYAAEGSDWFWWYGDDFETDYKQEFDRLFRTHLRNVYLRAGLPAPDFLNEPLIGLSEPYPIRHPVSLLSPTIDGLVSSFFEWRGAGTIDPSPPLGAMWKSTRLFTYLGFGFSLEELFLRLDPDEEALAALPGLALDVQIMTGAVSHKLRFTLTSPGPDSFTLYAAQPDQPFTEAGRYGSIRRNKVIELAVPFKDLRLEAGQEFRMSLVVTHNGLEIERYPRHHPLVLTVPDRDFEAIMWKV
;
A
#
# COMPACT_ATOMS: atom_id res chain seq x y z
N MET A 1 -5.18 47.54 2.00
CA MET A 1 -6.25 46.52 1.95
C MET A 1 -5.55 45.23 1.58
N LYS A 2 -5.57 44.22 2.44
CA LYS A 2 -4.85 42.96 2.16
C LYS A 2 -5.58 42.16 1.09
N THR A 3 -4.86 41.49 0.22
CA THR A 3 -5.41 40.55 -0.77
C THR A 3 -5.05 39.13 -0.33
N VAL A 4 -6.05 38.26 -0.23
CA VAL A 4 -5.89 36.86 0.17
C VAL A 4 -6.37 35.97 -0.98
N GLN A 5 -5.48 35.14 -1.50
CA GLN A 5 -5.77 34.11 -2.49
C GLN A 5 -5.81 32.74 -1.82
N ILE A 6 -6.99 32.16 -1.71
CA ILE A 6 -7.19 30.79 -1.22
C ILE A 6 -7.06 29.84 -2.41
N CYS A 7 -6.10 28.93 -2.34
CA CYS A 7 -5.84 27.96 -3.39
C CYS A 7 -6.24 26.57 -2.91
N PHE A 8 -7.44 26.11 -3.27
CA PHE A 8 -7.79 24.70 -3.07
C PHE A 8 -7.09 23.84 -4.12
N LEU A 9 -6.40 22.78 -3.69
CA LEU A 9 -5.97 21.67 -4.54
C LEU A 9 -6.55 20.38 -3.98
N TRP A 10 -7.45 19.78 -4.75
CA TRP A 10 -8.04 18.48 -4.43
C TRP A 10 -7.33 17.39 -5.22
N HIS A 11 -6.60 16.52 -4.53
CA HIS A 11 -5.86 15.43 -5.14
C HIS A 11 -6.74 14.18 -5.29
N MET A 12 -7.07 13.82 -6.52
CA MET A 12 -7.91 12.67 -6.86
C MET A 12 -7.03 11.50 -7.30
N HIS A 13 -6.98 10.47 -6.48
CA HIS A 13 -6.11 9.34 -6.73
C HIS A 13 -6.79 8.01 -6.41
N GLN A 14 -6.43 6.99 -7.19
CA GLN A 14 -6.61 5.59 -6.84
C GLN A 14 -5.44 4.79 -7.42
N PRO A 15 -4.92 3.79 -6.69
CA PRO A 15 -4.01 2.79 -7.24
C PRO A 15 -4.58 2.14 -8.50
N TYR A 16 -3.70 1.61 -9.36
CA TYR A 16 -4.15 0.86 -10.54
C TYR A 16 -4.61 -0.55 -10.14
N TYR A 17 -5.92 -0.72 -9.93
CA TYR A 17 -6.50 -1.98 -9.43
C TYR A 17 -6.70 -3.06 -10.49
N THR A 18 -6.53 -2.69 -11.77
CA THR A 18 -6.74 -3.59 -12.90
C THR A 18 -5.57 -4.56 -13.00
N ASP A 19 -5.85 -5.86 -12.96
CA ASP A 19 -4.95 -6.90 -13.44
C ASP A 19 -5.05 -6.95 -14.98
N PRO A 20 -4.03 -6.49 -15.73
CA PRO A 20 -4.15 -6.35 -17.18
C PRO A 20 -4.21 -7.70 -17.92
N VAL A 21 -3.76 -8.78 -17.28
CA VAL A 21 -3.81 -10.13 -17.84
C VAL A 21 -5.19 -10.74 -17.62
N ALA A 22 -5.78 -10.55 -16.44
CA ALA A 22 -7.15 -11.02 -16.15
C ALA A 22 -8.24 -10.14 -16.78
N GLY A 23 -7.89 -8.88 -17.13
CA GLY A 23 -8.83 -7.89 -17.66
C GLY A 23 -9.89 -7.51 -16.62
N SER A 24 -9.53 -7.47 -15.34
CA SER A 24 -10.46 -7.20 -14.24
C SER A 24 -9.81 -6.40 -13.11
N ALA A 25 -10.52 -5.38 -12.64
CA ALA A 25 -10.26 -4.69 -11.39
C ALA A 25 -10.79 -5.52 -10.21
N SER A 26 -9.92 -5.77 -9.23
CA SER A 26 -10.27 -6.57 -8.05
C SER A 26 -10.94 -5.77 -6.93
N MET A 27 -10.81 -4.44 -6.96
CA MET A 27 -11.37 -3.52 -5.97
C MET A 27 -12.30 -2.48 -6.62
N PRO A 28 -13.35 -2.02 -5.91
CA PRO A 28 -14.43 -1.24 -6.50
C PRO A 28 -14.21 0.28 -6.43
N TRP A 29 -13.12 0.73 -5.79
CA TRP A 29 -12.99 2.08 -5.26
C TRP A 29 -13.06 3.18 -6.32
N VAL A 30 -12.48 2.96 -7.50
CA VAL A 30 -12.61 3.89 -8.64
C VAL A 30 -14.08 4.16 -8.98
N ARG A 31 -14.89 3.11 -9.12
CA ARG A 31 -16.32 3.23 -9.45
C ARG A 31 -17.11 3.85 -8.30
N LEU A 32 -16.81 3.47 -7.06
CA LEU A 32 -17.55 3.93 -5.89
C LEU A 32 -17.27 5.41 -5.57
N HIS A 33 -16.00 5.84 -5.57
CA HIS A 33 -15.65 7.25 -5.38
C HIS A 33 -16.11 8.13 -6.55
N ALA A 34 -16.11 7.60 -7.79
CA ALA A 34 -16.69 8.30 -8.93
C ALA A 34 -18.19 8.62 -8.74
N ALA A 35 -18.98 7.74 -8.12
CA ALA A 35 -20.40 8.00 -7.87
C ALA A 35 -20.68 8.92 -6.66
N LYS A 36 -19.65 9.25 -5.87
CA LYS A 36 -19.72 10.13 -4.70
C LYS A 36 -18.73 11.28 -4.83
N ALA A 37 -17.54 11.15 -4.25
CA ALA A 37 -16.54 12.18 -4.08
C ALA A 37 -16.28 13.00 -5.36
N TYR A 38 -15.83 12.34 -6.43
CA TYR A 38 -15.43 13.04 -7.66
C TYR A 38 -16.60 13.77 -8.31
N PHE A 39 -17.77 13.14 -8.37
CA PHE A 39 -18.95 13.76 -8.96
C PHE A 39 -19.50 14.89 -8.09
N ASP A 40 -19.57 14.67 -6.78
CA ASP A 40 -20.13 15.59 -5.80
C ASP A 40 -19.37 16.93 -5.79
N MET A 41 -18.04 16.88 -5.85
CA MET A 41 -17.21 18.08 -5.83
C MET A 41 -17.37 18.93 -7.09
N ALA A 42 -17.37 18.32 -8.28
CA ALA A 42 -17.69 19.03 -9.52
C ALA A 42 -19.13 19.60 -9.49
N PHE A 43 -20.09 18.80 -9.03
CA PHE A 43 -21.49 19.19 -8.94
C PHE A 43 -21.74 20.37 -8.00
N LEU A 44 -21.09 20.39 -6.84
CA LEU A 44 -21.22 21.49 -5.91
C LEU A 44 -20.53 22.74 -6.42
N LEU A 45 -19.31 22.61 -6.94
CA LEU A 45 -18.53 23.76 -7.43
C LEU A 45 -19.23 24.44 -8.62
N GLU A 46 -19.86 23.69 -9.54
CA GLU A 46 -20.64 24.25 -10.67
C GLU A 46 -21.71 25.26 -10.21
N GLN A 47 -22.23 25.13 -8.98
CA GLN A 47 -23.26 26.03 -8.42
C GLN A 47 -22.69 27.36 -7.90
N PHE A 48 -21.36 27.48 -7.76
CA PHE A 48 -20.66 28.65 -7.24
C PHE A 48 -19.63 29.18 -8.26
N PRO A 49 -20.06 29.76 -9.39
CA PRO A 49 -19.18 30.10 -10.54
C PRO A 49 -18.05 31.10 -10.21
N SER A 50 -18.18 31.86 -9.11
CA SER A 50 -17.13 32.77 -8.63
C SER A 50 -16.04 32.08 -7.82
N VAL A 51 -16.32 30.90 -7.26
CA VAL A 51 -15.35 30.10 -6.53
C VAL A 51 -14.65 29.20 -7.54
N ARG A 52 -13.32 29.23 -7.52
CA ARG A 52 -12.48 28.42 -8.40
C ARG A 52 -11.54 27.57 -7.56
N ALA A 53 -11.12 26.45 -8.13
CA ALA A 53 -10.28 25.48 -7.44
C ALA A 53 -9.41 24.71 -8.43
N THR A 54 -8.31 24.16 -7.92
CA THR A 54 -7.44 23.26 -8.67
C THR A 54 -7.84 21.83 -8.34
N PHE A 55 -8.01 20.99 -9.37
CA PHE A 55 -8.20 19.55 -9.22
C PHE A 55 -7.01 18.85 -9.85
N ASN A 56 -6.43 17.93 -9.10
CA ASN A 56 -5.36 17.08 -9.56
C ASN A 56 -5.92 15.69 -9.78
N PHE A 57 -5.72 15.13 -10.98
CA PHE A 57 -6.07 13.75 -11.27
C PHE A 57 -4.81 12.96 -11.59
N THR A 58 -4.64 11.84 -10.89
CA THR A 58 -3.59 10.89 -11.27
C THR A 58 -3.95 10.21 -12.60
N PRO A 59 -2.98 10.03 -13.52
CA PRO A 59 -3.24 9.39 -14.81
C PRO A 59 -3.81 7.97 -14.69
N SER A 60 -3.30 7.17 -13.76
CA SER A 60 -3.82 5.83 -13.47
C SER A 60 -5.31 5.82 -13.10
N LEU A 61 -5.80 6.82 -12.36
CA LEU A 61 -7.22 6.98 -12.08
C LEU A 61 -8.02 7.31 -13.35
N LEU A 62 -7.53 8.23 -14.18
CA LEU A 62 -8.20 8.61 -15.42
C LEU A 62 -8.35 7.43 -16.39
N VAL A 63 -7.30 6.62 -16.53
CA VAL A 63 -7.32 5.38 -17.32
C VAL A 63 -8.39 4.43 -16.80
N GLN A 64 -8.41 4.15 -15.49
CA GLN A 64 -9.41 3.25 -14.90
C GLN A 64 -10.86 3.78 -15.05
N LEU A 65 -11.07 5.09 -14.97
CA LEU A 65 -12.39 5.68 -15.26
C LEU A 65 -12.84 5.42 -16.70
N GLN A 66 -11.94 5.53 -17.68
CA GLN A 66 -12.24 5.21 -19.08
C GLN A 66 -12.49 3.71 -19.29
N GLU A 67 -11.68 2.86 -18.67
CA GLU A 67 -11.81 1.41 -18.72
C GLU A 67 -13.18 0.96 -18.18
N LEU A 68 -13.57 1.45 -17.02
CA LEU A 68 -14.85 1.12 -16.37
C LEU A 68 -16.06 1.74 -17.09
N ALA A 69 -15.95 2.97 -17.59
CA ALA A 69 -17.04 3.60 -18.35
C ALA A 69 -17.31 2.84 -19.66
N SER A 70 -16.26 2.51 -20.40
CA SER A 70 -16.34 1.76 -21.66
C SER A 70 -16.71 0.29 -21.45
N GLY A 71 -16.41 -0.27 -20.27
CA GLY A 71 -16.57 -1.69 -19.97
C GLY A 71 -15.50 -2.56 -20.61
N SER A 72 -14.34 -1.99 -20.96
CA SER A 72 -13.19 -2.75 -21.46
C SER A 72 -12.53 -3.60 -20.37
N VAL A 73 -12.70 -3.21 -19.11
CA VAL A 73 -12.26 -3.93 -17.92
C VAL A 73 -13.48 -4.29 -17.08
N ARG A 74 -13.48 -5.50 -16.53
CA ARG A 74 -14.50 -5.95 -15.58
C ARG A 74 -14.20 -5.43 -14.18
N ASP A 75 -15.22 -5.19 -13.38
CA ASP A 75 -15.08 -4.89 -11.95
C ASP A 75 -15.69 -6.07 -11.18
N LEU A 76 -14.87 -6.75 -10.36
CA LEU A 76 -15.29 -7.96 -9.65
C LEU A 76 -16.51 -7.73 -8.74
N PHE A 77 -16.57 -6.59 -8.06
CA PHE A 77 -17.69 -6.23 -7.20
C PHE A 77 -18.93 -5.93 -8.04
N LEU A 78 -18.77 -5.28 -9.19
CA LEU A 78 -19.85 -5.01 -10.13
C LEU A 78 -20.40 -6.29 -10.74
N ASP A 79 -19.53 -7.22 -11.18
CA ASP A 79 -19.92 -8.53 -11.71
C ASP A 79 -20.83 -9.27 -10.72
N TYR A 80 -20.45 -9.28 -9.43
CA TYR A 80 -21.24 -9.92 -8.38
C TYR A 80 -22.45 -9.11 -7.94
N ALA A 81 -22.44 -7.79 -8.07
CA ALA A 81 -23.63 -6.96 -7.86
C ALA A 81 -24.66 -7.17 -8.98
N GLN A 82 -24.22 -7.39 -10.23
CA GLN A 82 -25.10 -7.59 -11.37
C GLN A 82 -25.77 -8.96 -11.39
N ARG A 83 -25.11 -10.01 -10.91
CA ARG A 83 -25.66 -11.38 -10.87
C ARG A 83 -27.02 -11.39 -10.16
N PRO A 84 -28.07 -12.03 -10.72
CA PRO A 84 -29.33 -12.20 -10.00
C PRO A 84 -29.10 -12.90 -8.66
N ALA A 85 -29.72 -12.41 -7.58
CA ALA A 85 -29.43 -12.88 -6.24
C ALA A 85 -29.78 -14.38 -6.05
N ALA A 86 -30.70 -14.90 -6.85
CA ALA A 86 -31.09 -16.31 -6.87
C ALA A 86 -30.02 -17.23 -7.50
N ASP A 87 -29.15 -16.67 -8.34
CA ASP A 87 -28.16 -17.41 -9.14
C ASP A 87 -26.75 -17.35 -8.53
N LEU A 88 -26.58 -16.66 -7.40
CA LEU A 88 -25.29 -16.55 -6.70
C LEU A 88 -24.82 -17.92 -6.19
N THR A 89 -23.60 -18.29 -6.56
CA THR A 89 -22.89 -19.47 -6.03
C THR A 89 -22.53 -19.30 -4.55
N GLU A 90 -22.20 -20.38 -3.83
CA GLU A 90 -21.81 -20.28 -2.41
C GLU A 90 -20.63 -19.30 -2.18
N VAL A 91 -19.65 -19.32 -3.09
CA VAL A 91 -18.48 -18.43 -3.04
C VAL A 91 -18.87 -16.97 -3.27
N GLU A 92 -19.70 -16.68 -4.26
CA GLU A 92 -20.19 -15.32 -4.54
C GLU A 92 -21.03 -14.79 -3.36
N ARG A 93 -21.87 -15.64 -2.74
CA ARG A 93 -22.63 -15.27 -1.54
C ARG A 93 -21.69 -14.93 -0.37
N ALA A 94 -20.67 -15.75 -0.13
CA ALA A 94 -19.67 -15.49 0.90
C ALA A 94 -18.88 -14.19 0.64
N PHE A 95 -18.58 -13.89 -0.63
CA PHE A 95 -17.95 -12.63 -1.04
C PHE A 95 -18.81 -11.42 -0.67
N LEU A 96 -20.11 -11.45 -0.99
CA LEU A 96 -21.05 -10.37 -0.63
C LEU A 96 -21.08 -10.17 0.89
N ILE A 97 -21.20 -11.24 1.66
CA ILE A 97 -21.17 -11.17 3.12
C ILE A 97 -19.88 -10.55 3.64
N ARG A 98 -18.73 -10.83 3.01
CA ARG A 98 -17.44 -10.22 3.40
C ARG A 98 -17.38 -8.74 3.05
N HIS A 99 -17.67 -8.39 1.80
CA HIS A 99 -17.23 -7.13 1.21
C HIS A 99 -18.34 -6.10 1.00
N PHE A 100 -19.61 -6.49 0.94
CA PHE A 100 -20.71 -5.56 0.60
C PHE A 100 -21.13 -4.68 1.78
N PHE A 101 -20.33 -4.64 2.85
CA PHE A 101 -20.40 -3.66 3.93
C PHE A 101 -19.16 -2.76 3.99
N ALA A 102 -18.31 -2.78 2.95
CA ALA A 102 -17.13 -1.94 2.86
C ALA A 102 -17.53 -0.49 2.49
N ALA A 103 -17.85 0.26 3.55
CA ALA A 103 -18.22 1.67 3.59
C ALA A 103 -18.12 2.12 5.05
N ASN A 104 -18.07 3.43 5.32
CA ASN A 104 -18.16 3.90 6.70
C ASN A 104 -19.51 3.52 7.35
N TRP A 105 -19.49 2.66 8.37
CA TRP A 105 -20.74 2.16 8.96
C TRP A 105 -21.56 3.24 9.67
N ALA A 106 -20.92 4.24 10.25
CA ALA A 106 -21.61 5.27 11.03
C ALA A 106 -22.46 6.19 10.16
N THR A 107 -21.97 6.52 8.97
CA THR A 107 -22.54 7.52 8.07
C THR A 107 -23.20 6.91 6.83
N MET A 108 -22.81 5.71 6.42
CA MET A 108 -23.24 5.10 5.14
C MET A 108 -24.00 3.79 5.30
N VAL A 109 -23.97 3.15 6.49
CA VAL A 109 -24.72 1.90 6.74
C VAL A 109 -25.83 2.11 7.77
N ARG A 110 -25.48 2.54 8.98
CA ARG A 110 -26.42 2.73 10.10
C ARG A 110 -27.59 3.69 9.81
N PRO A 111 -27.42 4.76 9.00
CA PRO A 111 -28.53 5.65 8.67
C PRO A 111 -29.62 5.01 7.80
N PHE A 112 -29.37 3.86 7.18
CA PHE A 112 -30.31 3.15 6.32
C PHE A 112 -30.84 1.89 7.02
N PRO A 113 -32.11 1.86 7.46
CA PRO A 113 -32.64 0.81 8.33
C PRO A 113 -32.40 -0.60 7.81
N ARG A 114 -32.70 -0.87 6.53
CA ARG A 114 -32.51 -2.21 5.97
C ARG A 114 -31.04 -2.59 5.83
N TYR A 115 -30.19 -1.67 5.43
CA TYR A 115 -28.76 -1.95 5.30
C TYR A 115 -28.12 -2.28 6.66
N HIS A 116 -28.50 -1.51 7.69
CA HIS A 116 -28.09 -1.77 9.07
C HIS A 116 -28.60 -3.12 9.60
N GLU A 117 -29.85 -3.48 9.31
CA GLU A 117 -30.41 -4.80 9.65
C GLU A 117 -29.58 -5.94 9.07
N LEU A 118 -29.15 -5.81 7.81
CA LEU A 118 -28.28 -6.79 7.13
C LEU A 118 -26.89 -6.86 7.77
N LEU A 119 -26.32 -5.73 8.20
CA LEU A 119 -25.04 -5.71 8.93
C LEU A 119 -25.17 -6.40 10.30
N VAL A 120 -26.24 -6.13 11.04
CA VAL A 120 -26.53 -6.79 12.32
C VAL A 120 -26.68 -8.29 12.13
N LYS A 121 -27.35 -8.72 11.06
CA LYS A 121 -27.48 -10.13 10.68
C LYS A 121 -26.13 -10.77 10.33
N ARG A 122 -25.23 -10.04 9.66
CA ARG A 122 -23.87 -10.48 9.35
C ARG A 122 -23.01 -10.60 10.62
N GLY A 123 -23.24 -9.73 11.60
CA GLY A 123 -22.35 -9.50 12.74
C GLY A 123 -21.27 -8.46 12.41
N THR A 124 -20.61 -7.88 13.42
CA THR A 124 -19.59 -6.82 13.21
C THR A 124 -18.17 -7.37 13.06
N ASP A 125 -17.90 -8.58 13.50
CA ASP A 125 -16.63 -9.28 13.30
C ASP A 125 -16.90 -10.53 12.47
N ILE A 126 -16.08 -10.75 11.45
CA ILE A 126 -16.14 -11.93 10.57
C ILE A 126 -14.80 -12.67 10.49
N HIS A 127 -13.78 -12.23 11.22
CA HIS A 127 -12.49 -12.89 11.22
C HIS A 127 -12.60 -14.29 11.83
N GLY A 128 -12.00 -15.27 11.17
CA GLY A 128 -12.07 -16.69 11.58
C GLY A 128 -13.44 -17.35 11.38
N GLN A 129 -14.43 -16.68 10.80
CA GLN A 129 -15.75 -17.27 10.55
C GLN A 129 -15.83 -18.00 9.21
N ASP A 130 -16.62 -19.08 9.18
CA ASP A 130 -17.03 -19.74 7.93
C ASP A 130 -18.11 -18.90 7.23
N LEU A 131 -17.67 -18.08 6.28
CA LEU A 131 -18.55 -17.19 5.53
C LEU A 131 -19.54 -17.92 4.64
N ASN A 132 -19.23 -19.12 4.16
CA ASN A 132 -20.20 -19.91 3.38
C ASN A 132 -21.37 -20.32 4.28
N ARG A 133 -21.07 -20.77 5.50
CA ARG A 133 -22.09 -21.11 6.49
C ARG A 133 -22.90 -19.88 6.91
N LEU A 134 -22.25 -18.74 7.13
CA LEU A 134 -22.93 -17.49 7.47
C LEU A 134 -23.85 -17.02 6.34
N ALA A 135 -23.38 -17.07 5.09
CA ALA A 135 -24.15 -16.68 3.91
C ALA A 135 -25.43 -17.52 3.70
N ARG A 136 -25.46 -18.79 4.15
CA ARG A 136 -26.68 -19.62 4.12
C ARG A 136 -27.80 -19.08 5.00
N GLN A 137 -27.52 -18.21 5.97
CA GLN A 137 -28.52 -17.57 6.82
C GLN A 137 -29.25 -16.41 6.12
N PHE A 138 -28.69 -15.90 5.03
CA PHE A 138 -29.27 -14.84 4.22
C PHE A 138 -30.22 -15.43 3.18
N SER A 139 -31.45 -14.90 3.09
CA SER A 139 -32.39 -15.24 2.04
C SER A 139 -31.96 -14.63 0.70
N THR A 140 -32.58 -15.06 -0.40
CA THR A 140 -32.38 -14.43 -1.71
C THR A 140 -32.71 -12.93 -1.67
N GLN A 141 -33.78 -12.54 -0.99
CA GLN A 141 -34.14 -11.12 -0.85
C GLN A 141 -33.15 -10.35 0.02
N ASP A 142 -32.57 -10.96 1.06
CA ASP A 142 -31.53 -10.31 1.86
C ASP A 142 -30.28 -10.01 1.02
N LEU A 143 -29.90 -10.94 0.13
CA LEU A 143 -28.76 -10.77 -0.75
C LEU A 143 -29.04 -9.74 -1.85
N LEU A 144 -30.24 -9.74 -2.42
CA LEU A 144 -30.66 -8.71 -3.38
C LEU A 144 -30.64 -7.32 -2.74
N ASP A 145 -31.22 -7.18 -1.55
CA ASP A 145 -31.21 -5.91 -0.82
C ASP A 145 -29.77 -5.48 -0.46
N LEU A 146 -28.89 -6.43 -0.12
CA LEU A 146 -27.47 -6.16 0.14
C LEU A 146 -26.73 -5.68 -1.12
N GLN A 147 -26.95 -6.33 -2.28
CA GLN A 147 -26.37 -5.91 -3.56
C GLN A 147 -26.77 -4.47 -3.91
N VAL A 148 -28.04 -4.12 -3.71
CA VAL A 148 -28.52 -2.75 -3.93
C VAL A 148 -27.91 -1.80 -2.92
N TRP A 149 -27.98 -2.11 -1.62
CA TRP A 149 -27.55 -1.17 -0.58
C TRP A 149 -26.06 -0.86 -0.58
N HIS A 150 -25.21 -1.86 -0.85
CA HIS A 150 -23.78 -1.64 -1.01
C HIS A 150 -23.54 -0.50 -2.01
N ASN A 151 -24.09 -0.62 -3.22
CA ASN A 151 -23.90 0.38 -4.26
C ASN A 151 -24.68 1.67 -4.00
N LEU A 152 -25.92 1.58 -3.48
CA LEU A 152 -26.79 2.74 -3.26
C LEU A 152 -26.23 3.70 -2.20
N ALA A 153 -25.55 3.18 -1.18
CA ALA A 153 -24.90 3.97 -0.14
C ALA A 153 -23.73 4.81 -0.69
N TRP A 154 -23.09 4.34 -1.76
CA TRP A 154 -21.97 5.00 -2.43
C TRP A 154 -22.38 6.06 -3.46
N PHE A 155 -23.68 6.34 -3.65
CA PHE A 155 -24.07 7.55 -4.39
C PHE A 155 -23.98 8.78 -3.48
N GLY A 156 -23.26 9.79 -3.95
CA GLY A 156 -23.12 11.09 -3.33
C GLY A 156 -24.34 12.01 -3.47
N TYR A 157 -24.27 13.17 -2.81
CA TYR A 157 -25.37 14.14 -2.83
C TYR A 157 -25.61 14.69 -4.25
N GLY A 158 -24.55 14.90 -5.02
CA GLY A 158 -24.60 15.40 -6.38
C GLY A 158 -25.17 14.39 -7.36
N THR A 159 -24.80 13.11 -7.24
CA THR A 159 -25.39 12.06 -8.09
C THR A 159 -26.86 11.79 -7.76
N ILE A 160 -27.26 11.84 -6.48
CA ILE A 160 -28.68 11.72 -6.09
C ILE A 160 -29.49 12.89 -6.63
N ALA A 161 -28.96 14.11 -6.57
CA ALA A 161 -29.60 15.29 -7.12
C ALA A 161 -29.72 15.20 -8.65
N ARG A 162 -28.67 14.70 -9.33
CA ARG A 162 -28.66 14.48 -10.78
C ARG A 162 -29.64 13.41 -11.23
N TYR A 163 -29.79 12.33 -10.46
CA TYR A 163 -30.61 11.16 -10.79
C TYR A 163 -31.72 10.92 -9.74
N PRO A 164 -32.91 11.53 -9.89
CA PRO A 164 -34.00 11.42 -8.92
C PRO A 164 -34.45 9.99 -8.60
N ARG A 165 -34.19 9.03 -9.50
CA ARG A 165 -34.44 7.59 -9.30
C ARG A 165 -33.68 7.05 -8.07
N LEU A 166 -32.44 7.49 -7.83
CA LEU A 166 -31.65 7.07 -6.67
C LEU A 166 -32.30 7.49 -5.35
N ALA A 167 -32.86 8.70 -5.29
CA ALA A 167 -33.63 9.17 -4.12
C ALA A 167 -34.92 8.37 -3.90
N GLN A 168 -35.55 7.84 -4.95
CA GLN A 168 -36.71 6.96 -4.83
C GLN A 168 -36.30 5.61 -4.23
N LEU A 169 -35.19 5.02 -4.71
CA LEU A 169 -34.68 3.74 -4.20
C LEU A 169 -34.26 3.86 -2.72
N ARG A 170 -33.61 4.96 -2.32
CA ARG A 170 -33.27 5.21 -0.91
C ARG A 170 -34.50 5.26 -0.01
N ARG A 171 -35.59 5.89 -0.47
CA ARG A 171 -36.86 5.96 0.26
C ARG A 171 -37.59 4.61 0.33
N LYS A 172 -37.42 3.76 -0.69
CA LYS A 172 -38.00 2.41 -0.72
C LYS A 172 -37.38 1.51 0.36
N ASP A 173 -36.08 1.67 0.62
CA ASP A 173 -35.28 1.02 1.67
C ASP A 173 -35.13 -0.50 1.57
N ARG A 174 -36.13 -1.25 1.10
CA ARG A 174 -36.15 -2.72 1.15
C ARG A 174 -36.97 -3.33 0.05
N SER A 175 -36.87 -4.65 -0.07
CA SER A 175 -37.64 -5.43 -1.04
C SER A 175 -37.40 -4.92 -2.47
N PHE A 176 -36.12 -4.68 -2.78
CA PHE A 176 -35.73 -4.25 -4.11
C PHE A 176 -35.99 -5.36 -5.14
N THR A 177 -36.24 -4.97 -6.39
CA THR A 177 -36.35 -5.91 -7.51
C THR A 177 -35.04 -6.01 -8.28
N GLU A 178 -34.88 -7.08 -9.06
CA GLU A 178 -33.74 -7.23 -9.96
C GLU A 178 -33.67 -6.07 -10.98
N ASP A 179 -34.81 -5.65 -11.52
CA ASP A 179 -34.88 -4.50 -12.45
C ASP A 179 -34.40 -3.21 -11.78
N GLU A 180 -34.80 -2.94 -10.53
CA GLU A 180 -34.34 -1.77 -9.79
C GLU A 180 -32.83 -1.81 -9.50
N LYS A 181 -32.28 -3.00 -9.27
CA LYS A 181 -30.83 -3.19 -9.12
C LYS A 181 -30.12 -2.86 -10.42
N GLN A 182 -30.59 -3.37 -11.56
CA GLN A 182 -29.98 -3.09 -12.86
C GLN A 182 -30.10 -1.60 -13.23
N ASP A 183 -31.26 -0.97 -12.98
CA ASP A 183 -31.46 0.48 -13.15
C ASP A 183 -30.40 1.28 -12.38
N MET A 184 -30.20 0.95 -11.10
CA MET A 184 -29.24 1.64 -10.23
C MET A 184 -27.79 1.43 -10.71
N LEU A 185 -27.40 0.21 -11.07
CA LEU A 185 -26.05 -0.07 -11.58
C LEU A 185 -25.78 0.63 -12.92
N ALA A 186 -26.80 0.75 -13.78
CA ALA A 186 -26.70 1.52 -15.03
C ALA A 186 -26.46 3.02 -14.76
N LEU A 187 -27.16 3.61 -13.79
CA LEU A 187 -26.93 5.00 -13.37
C LEU A 187 -25.53 5.20 -12.78
N GLN A 188 -24.99 4.20 -12.08
CA GLN A 188 -23.62 4.26 -11.57
C GLN A 188 -22.60 4.32 -12.71
N ARG A 189 -22.76 3.44 -13.72
CA ARG A 189 -21.90 3.45 -14.92
C ARG A 189 -22.00 4.78 -15.67
N GLN A 190 -23.20 5.35 -15.76
CA GLN A 190 -23.39 6.67 -16.34
C GLN A 190 -22.62 7.75 -15.56
N ALA A 191 -22.72 7.75 -14.22
CA ALA A 191 -21.98 8.70 -13.38
C ALA A 191 -20.46 8.61 -13.58
N VAL A 192 -19.90 7.40 -13.66
CA VAL A 192 -18.47 7.17 -13.96
C VAL A 192 -18.10 7.80 -15.31
N GLY A 193 -18.90 7.55 -16.35
CA GLY A 193 -18.66 8.10 -17.70
C GLY A 193 -18.79 9.63 -17.80
N GLU A 194 -19.45 10.27 -16.83
CA GLU A 194 -19.61 11.73 -16.79
C GLU A 194 -18.42 12.46 -16.15
N ILE A 195 -17.57 11.81 -15.35
CA ILE A 195 -16.49 12.47 -14.59
C ILE A 195 -15.56 13.30 -15.48
N ILE A 196 -14.88 12.67 -16.44
CA ILE A 196 -13.88 13.35 -17.29
C ILE A 196 -14.54 14.49 -18.10
N PRO A 197 -15.67 14.29 -18.79
CA PRO A 197 -16.36 15.39 -19.48
C PRO A 197 -16.82 16.52 -18.55
N PHE A 198 -17.25 16.20 -17.32
CA PHE A 198 -17.74 17.21 -16.37
C PHE A 198 -16.60 18.13 -15.91
N TYR A 199 -15.46 17.56 -15.51
CA TYR A 199 -14.29 18.35 -15.14
C TYR A 199 -13.72 19.14 -16.33
N ARG A 200 -13.70 18.55 -17.53
CA ARG A 200 -13.31 19.27 -18.75
C ARG A 200 -14.19 20.49 -18.99
N LYS A 201 -15.51 20.37 -18.86
CA LYS A 201 -16.45 21.49 -19.01
C LYS A 201 -16.15 22.62 -18.01
N LEU A 202 -15.85 22.29 -16.75
CA LEU A 202 -15.49 23.28 -15.74
C LEU A 202 -14.15 23.95 -16.05
N ALA A 203 -13.19 23.20 -16.61
CA ALA A 203 -11.89 23.72 -17.01
C ALA A 203 -12.01 24.67 -18.22
N ASP A 204 -12.79 24.29 -19.24
CA ASP A 204 -13.09 25.11 -20.41
C ASP A 204 -13.81 26.42 -20.02
N ALA A 205 -14.63 26.39 -18.96
CA ALA A 205 -15.26 27.58 -18.38
C ALA A 205 -14.29 28.45 -17.54
N GLY A 206 -13.05 27.99 -17.33
CA GLY A 206 -12.05 28.65 -16.49
C GLY A 206 -12.44 28.70 -15.01
N GLN A 207 -13.31 27.79 -14.56
CA GLN A 207 -13.70 27.65 -13.16
C GLN A 207 -12.75 26.71 -12.39
N VAL A 208 -12.16 25.72 -13.07
CA VAL A 208 -11.14 24.85 -12.48
C VAL A 208 -9.86 24.85 -13.29
N GLU A 209 -8.76 24.63 -12.60
CA GLU A 209 -7.49 24.21 -13.19
C GLU A 209 -7.37 22.69 -13.02
N LEU A 210 -7.07 21.97 -14.10
CA LEU A 210 -6.77 20.54 -14.06
C LEU A 210 -5.24 20.35 -14.11
N THR A 211 -4.74 19.55 -13.17
CA THR A 211 -3.31 19.22 -13.04
C THR A 211 -3.13 17.71 -12.97
N THR A 212 -1.87 17.26 -13.06
CA THR A 212 -1.52 15.84 -13.04
C THR A 212 -0.55 15.49 -11.92
N SER A 213 -0.38 14.19 -11.70
CA SER A 213 0.72 13.57 -10.97
C SER A 213 1.49 12.64 -11.92
N PRO A 214 2.61 12.04 -11.48
CA PRO A 214 3.28 10.96 -12.21
C PRO A 214 2.32 9.79 -12.47
N PHE A 215 2.52 9.08 -13.58
CA PHE A 215 1.46 8.25 -14.18
C PHE A 215 0.82 7.23 -13.24
N TYR A 216 1.61 6.35 -12.64
CA TYR A 216 1.17 5.34 -11.67
C TYR A 216 1.44 5.77 -10.23
N HIS A 217 1.56 7.07 -10.01
CA HIS A 217 1.79 7.67 -8.69
C HIS A 217 3.03 7.15 -7.91
N PRO A 218 4.21 6.93 -8.53
CA PRO A 218 5.43 6.58 -7.78
C PRO A 218 5.97 7.75 -6.93
N ILE A 219 6.69 7.41 -5.86
CA ILE A 219 7.54 8.38 -5.14
C ILE A 219 8.76 8.71 -6.02
N LEU A 220 8.63 9.74 -6.87
CA LEU A 220 9.67 10.11 -7.86
C LEU A 220 11.07 10.23 -7.27
N PRO A 221 11.32 10.85 -6.10
CA PRO A 221 12.65 10.89 -5.51
C PRO A 221 13.27 9.50 -5.30
N LEU A 222 12.48 8.49 -4.95
CA LEU A 222 12.96 7.13 -4.72
C LEU A 222 13.19 6.36 -6.03
N LEU A 223 12.45 6.66 -7.11
CA LEU A 223 12.79 6.15 -8.44
C LEU A 223 14.08 6.77 -8.98
N ILE A 224 14.29 8.06 -8.75
CA ILE A 224 15.55 8.73 -9.11
C ILE A 224 16.70 8.05 -8.36
N ASP A 225 16.60 7.91 -7.03
CA ASP A 225 17.59 7.21 -6.22
C ASP A 225 17.07 6.90 -4.80
N THR A 226 17.01 5.62 -4.43
CA THR A 226 16.61 5.21 -3.06
C THR A 226 17.53 5.75 -1.98
N ASP A 227 18.80 6.07 -2.30
CA ASP A 227 19.73 6.66 -1.33
C ASP A 227 19.28 8.05 -0.87
N PHE A 228 18.36 8.71 -1.59
CA PHE A 228 17.83 10.02 -1.17
C PHE A 228 17.06 9.95 0.15
N ALA A 229 16.57 8.78 0.56
CA ALA A 229 15.99 8.56 1.89
C ALA A 229 16.94 8.95 3.03
N LYS A 230 18.25 8.75 2.84
CA LYS A 230 19.26 9.11 3.85
C LYS A 230 19.44 10.61 4.04
N ARG A 231 18.96 11.46 3.11
CA ARG A 231 19.02 12.92 3.26
C ARG A 231 18.13 13.41 4.40
N ALA A 232 16.94 12.81 4.54
CA ALA A 232 16.01 13.13 5.61
C ALA A 232 16.25 12.29 6.87
N ARG A 233 16.68 11.03 6.70
CA ARG A 233 16.91 10.06 7.78
C ARG A 233 18.18 9.23 7.54
N PRO A 234 19.36 9.70 7.99
CA PRO A 234 20.64 9.02 7.76
C PRO A 234 20.69 7.56 8.25
N GLU A 235 19.89 7.22 9.25
CA GLU A 235 19.78 5.92 9.90
C GLU A 235 18.84 4.92 9.19
N THR A 236 18.10 5.35 8.16
CA THR A 236 17.15 4.47 7.45
C THR A 236 17.86 3.27 6.82
N ALA A 237 17.35 2.06 7.11
CA ALA A 237 17.77 0.85 6.45
C ALA A 237 17.32 0.90 4.98
N LEU A 238 18.26 0.71 4.04
CA LEU A 238 17.97 0.78 2.61
C LEU A 238 17.90 -0.63 1.99
N PRO A 239 17.11 -0.82 0.92
CA PRO A 239 17.23 -1.97 0.04
C PRO A 239 18.54 -1.95 -0.75
N ALA A 240 18.74 -2.91 -1.66
CA ALA A 240 19.69 -2.71 -2.75
C ALA A 240 19.35 -1.40 -3.49
N ARG A 241 20.38 -0.60 -3.80
CA ARG A 241 20.16 0.74 -4.38
C ARG A 241 19.42 0.63 -5.71
N PHE A 242 18.21 1.18 -5.76
CA PHE A 242 17.43 1.35 -6.97
C PHE A 242 17.70 2.75 -7.53
N HIS A 243 18.07 2.81 -8.81
CA HIS A 243 18.46 4.05 -9.49
C HIS A 243 17.94 4.05 -10.93
N ALA A 244 16.78 4.69 -11.13
CA ALA A 244 16.04 4.69 -12.39
C ALA A 244 15.46 6.09 -12.74
N PRO A 245 16.31 7.13 -12.89
CA PRO A 245 15.83 8.46 -13.29
C PRO A 245 15.10 8.49 -14.64
N ALA A 246 15.38 7.53 -15.54
CA ALA A 246 14.68 7.40 -16.81
C ALA A 246 13.20 6.99 -16.63
N ASP A 247 12.91 6.16 -15.62
CA ASP A 247 11.57 5.65 -15.32
C ASP A 247 10.74 6.80 -14.72
N ALA A 248 11.34 7.57 -13.80
CA ALA A 248 10.77 8.83 -13.31
C ALA A 248 10.40 9.80 -14.45
N GLN A 249 11.31 10.01 -15.42
CA GLN A 249 11.05 10.87 -16.58
C GLN A 249 9.91 10.32 -17.45
N ALA A 250 9.89 9.00 -17.72
CA ALA A 250 8.86 8.37 -18.54
C ALA A 250 7.46 8.52 -17.90
N GLN A 251 7.36 8.31 -16.58
CA GLN A 251 6.10 8.48 -15.84
C GLN A 251 5.58 9.92 -15.88
N ILE A 252 6.47 10.93 -15.84
CA ILE A 252 6.08 12.34 -16.00
C ILE A 252 5.65 12.62 -17.45
N HIS A 253 6.42 12.14 -18.42
CA HIS A 253 6.15 12.35 -19.84
C HIS A 253 4.79 11.77 -20.26
N HIS A 254 4.50 10.51 -19.87
CA HIS A 254 3.21 9.86 -20.16
C HIS A 254 2.05 10.58 -19.48
N ALA A 255 2.26 11.12 -18.27
CA ALA A 255 1.23 11.89 -17.58
C ALA A 255 0.85 13.16 -18.35
N VAL A 256 1.85 13.91 -18.84
CA VAL A 256 1.63 15.11 -19.66
C VAL A 256 0.94 14.77 -20.98
N ALA A 257 1.33 13.66 -21.61
CA ALA A 257 0.70 13.19 -22.85
C ALA A 257 -0.78 12.86 -22.64
N LEU A 258 -1.12 12.03 -21.64
CA LEU A 258 -2.51 11.67 -21.35
C LEU A 258 -3.35 12.91 -20.99
N HIS A 259 -2.81 13.82 -20.19
CA HIS A 259 -3.52 15.05 -19.83
C HIS A 259 -3.85 15.90 -21.06
N ARG A 260 -2.92 16.01 -22.02
CA ARG A 260 -3.16 16.70 -23.30
C ARG A 260 -4.24 16.02 -24.12
N ASP A 261 -4.25 14.69 -24.16
CA ASP A 261 -5.23 13.93 -24.94
C ASP A 261 -6.65 14.07 -24.36
N LEU A 262 -6.80 14.04 -23.03
CA LEU A 262 -8.11 14.11 -22.37
C LEU A 262 -8.66 15.54 -22.29
N PHE A 263 -7.81 16.51 -21.95
CA PHE A 263 -8.22 17.87 -21.62
C PHE A 263 -7.80 18.92 -22.66
N GLY A 264 -7.08 18.53 -23.71
CA GLY A 264 -6.70 19.40 -24.83
C GLY A 264 -5.47 20.28 -24.59
N GLN A 265 -4.88 20.25 -23.40
CA GLN A 265 -3.70 21.03 -23.03
C GLN A 265 -2.79 20.28 -22.07
N ALA A 266 -1.50 20.61 -22.05
CA ALA A 266 -0.58 20.12 -21.03
C ALA A 266 -0.91 20.76 -19.66
N PRO A 267 -0.69 20.06 -18.54
CA PRO A 267 -0.89 20.61 -17.21
C PRO A 267 0.18 21.65 -16.89
N ALA A 268 -0.22 22.78 -16.28
CA ALA A 268 0.72 23.79 -15.81
C ALA A 268 1.36 23.42 -14.46
N GLY A 269 0.61 22.70 -13.63
CA GLY A 269 0.99 22.31 -12.27
C GLY A 269 1.18 20.80 -12.08
N LEU A 270 2.01 20.46 -11.10
CA LEU A 270 2.19 19.09 -10.62
C LEU A 270 1.91 19.00 -9.11
N TRP A 271 1.06 18.05 -8.71
CA TRP A 271 1.15 17.46 -7.38
C TRP A 271 2.02 16.20 -7.49
N PRO A 272 3.28 16.22 -7.03
CA PRO A 272 4.08 15.01 -6.99
C PRO A 272 3.45 14.05 -5.98
N SER A 273 3.57 12.75 -6.23
CA SER A 273 2.98 11.72 -5.36
C SER A 273 3.37 11.95 -3.91
N GLU A 274 2.37 12.06 -3.04
CA GLU A 274 2.57 12.27 -1.60
C GLU A 274 3.32 13.58 -1.28
N GLY A 275 3.21 14.59 -2.15
CA GLY A 275 3.99 15.83 -2.04
C GLY A 275 5.50 15.61 -2.13
N SER A 276 5.97 14.49 -2.67
CA SER A 276 7.37 14.07 -2.62
C SER A 276 8.26 14.86 -3.57
N VAL A 277 9.30 15.50 -3.03
CA VAL A 277 10.22 16.35 -3.80
C VAL A 277 11.69 16.06 -3.48
N CYS A 278 12.55 16.40 -4.43
CA CYS A 278 14.01 16.48 -4.29
C CYS A 278 14.58 17.50 -5.30
N PRO A 279 15.79 18.04 -5.09
CA PRO A 279 16.42 18.99 -6.03
C PRO A 279 16.52 18.46 -7.46
N GLU A 280 16.81 17.17 -7.62
CA GLU A 280 17.03 16.50 -8.91
C GLU A 280 15.76 16.42 -9.76
N LEU A 281 14.59 16.50 -9.13
CA LEU A 281 13.30 16.47 -9.83
C LEU A 281 13.04 17.76 -10.63
N ILE A 282 13.58 18.90 -10.19
CA ILE A 282 13.25 20.21 -10.75
C ILE A 282 13.59 20.33 -12.25
N PRO A 283 14.81 19.98 -12.72
CA PRO A 283 15.11 20.04 -14.15
C PRO A 283 14.23 19.10 -14.99
N MET A 284 13.87 17.92 -14.48
CA MET A 284 12.97 16.98 -15.17
C MET A 284 11.60 17.60 -15.43
N LEU A 285 11.02 18.26 -14.43
CA LEU A 285 9.72 18.92 -14.54
C LEU A 285 9.76 20.13 -15.47
N ARG A 286 10.84 20.90 -15.46
CA ARG A 286 11.01 22.05 -16.37
C ARG A 286 11.09 21.62 -17.84
N GLN A 287 11.77 20.50 -18.12
CA GLN A 287 11.86 19.95 -19.47
C GLN A 287 10.49 19.53 -20.02
N GLU A 288 9.60 19.02 -19.17
CA GLU A 288 8.23 18.63 -19.54
C GLU A 288 7.25 19.81 -19.55
N GLY A 289 7.70 21.02 -19.22
CA GLY A 289 6.94 22.26 -19.35
C GLY A 289 6.10 22.65 -18.14
N PHE A 290 6.29 22.00 -16.98
CA PHE A 290 5.63 22.42 -15.74
C PHE A 290 6.10 23.81 -15.30
N GLN A 291 5.16 24.62 -14.82
CA GLN A 291 5.38 25.99 -14.36
C GLN A 291 5.41 26.09 -12.84
N TRP A 292 4.68 25.21 -12.16
CA TRP A 292 4.66 25.15 -10.71
C TRP A 292 4.48 23.71 -10.18
N LEU A 293 4.90 23.49 -8.94
CA LEU A 293 4.56 22.31 -8.15
C LEU A 293 4.16 22.71 -6.74
N ALA A 294 3.50 21.81 -6.02
CA ALA A 294 3.14 22.00 -4.62
C ALA A 294 3.70 20.89 -3.72
N THR A 295 4.04 21.23 -2.48
CA THR A 295 4.45 20.28 -1.43
C THR A 295 4.05 20.82 -0.05
N ASP A 296 4.59 20.26 1.03
CA ASP A 296 4.19 20.52 2.41
C ASP A 296 5.09 21.53 3.15
N GLU A 297 4.51 22.23 4.13
CA GLU A 297 5.23 23.24 4.94
C GLU A 297 6.44 22.69 5.71
N GLY A 298 6.47 21.40 6.04
CA GLY A 298 7.62 20.74 6.66
C GLY A 298 8.84 20.68 5.73
N ILE A 299 8.61 20.54 4.41
CA ILE A 299 9.67 20.64 3.41
C ILE A 299 10.21 22.07 3.36
N LEU A 300 9.34 23.07 3.38
CA LEU A 300 9.76 24.47 3.42
C LEU A 300 10.60 24.77 4.66
N ALA A 301 10.13 24.37 5.84
CA ALA A 301 10.82 24.60 7.10
C ALA A 301 12.25 24.05 7.08
N ARG A 302 12.44 22.80 6.63
CA ARG A 302 13.77 22.18 6.50
C ARG A 302 14.63 22.81 5.39
N SER A 303 14.00 23.26 4.31
CA SER A 303 14.69 23.97 3.21
C SER A 303 15.26 25.31 3.68
N LEU A 304 14.49 26.09 4.44
CA LEU A 304 14.94 27.36 5.02
C LEU A 304 16.04 27.18 6.07
N GLU A 305 15.94 26.12 6.88
CA GLU A 305 17.00 25.73 7.82
C GLU A 305 18.32 25.41 7.08
N ALA A 306 18.24 24.64 5.98
CA ALA A 306 19.40 24.33 5.14
C ALA A 306 20.02 25.58 4.48
N ASP A 307 19.21 26.58 4.15
CA ASP A 307 19.67 27.89 3.64
C ASP A 307 20.35 28.77 4.71
N GLY A 308 20.44 28.31 5.96
CA GLY A 308 20.99 29.09 7.07
C GLY A 308 20.11 30.27 7.48
N ARG A 309 18.86 30.33 7.01
CA ARG A 309 17.87 31.32 7.45
C ARG A 309 17.36 30.87 8.82
N GLY A 310 17.99 31.39 9.87
CA GLY A 310 17.69 31.00 11.25
C GLY A 310 16.21 31.23 11.63
N GLY A 311 15.53 30.15 11.99
CA GLY A 311 14.20 30.13 12.63
C GLY A 311 13.02 30.19 11.65
N TRP A 312 12.40 29.03 11.40
CA TRP A 312 11.10 28.92 10.72
C TRP A 312 10.04 29.79 11.41
N ASN A 313 9.46 30.73 10.66
CA ASN A 313 8.30 31.50 11.09
C ASN A 313 7.15 31.28 10.11
N ARG A 314 6.27 30.34 10.46
CA ARG A 314 5.09 29.97 9.69
C ARG A 314 4.28 31.16 9.16
N SER A 315 4.11 32.24 9.93
CA SER A 315 3.31 33.41 9.48
C SER A 315 4.03 34.28 8.46
N ALA A 316 5.36 34.31 8.48
CA ALA A 316 6.18 35.08 7.55
C ALA A 316 6.56 34.29 6.30
N ASP A 317 6.81 32.99 6.45
CA ASP A 317 7.42 32.16 5.41
C ASP A 317 6.39 31.38 4.58
N LEU A 318 5.29 30.88 5.17
CA LEU A 318 4.45 29.90 4.49
C LEU A 318 3.57 30.48 3.36
N TYR A 319 3.01 31.68 3.58
CA TYR A 319 1.86 32.15 2.81
C TYR A 319 2.23 32.99 1.57
N HIS A 320 3.31 32.61 0.89
CA HIS A 320 3.71 33.16 -0.40
C HIS A 320 4.46 32.10 -1.23
N PRO A 321 4.49 32.23 -2.57
CA PRO A 321 5.22 31.29 -3.42
C PRO A 321 6.73 31.56 -3.42
N TYR A 322 7.51 30.52 -3.76
CA TYR A 322 8.96 30.58 -3.87
C TYR A 322 9.44 30.16 -5.28
N ARG A 323 10.63 30.62 -5.64
CA ARG A 323 11.41 30.10 -6.78
C ARG A 323 12.38 29.03 -6.32
N ILE A 324 12.47 27.94 -7.06
CA ILE A 324 13.45 26.86 -6.87
C ILE A 324 14.12 26.51 -8.20
N GLY A 325 15.28 25.85 -8.13
CA GLY A 325 16.05 25.44 -9.30
C GLY A 325 17.20 26.39 -9.64
N GLN A 326 17.91 26.08 -10.73
CA GLN A 326 19.03 26.89 -11.20
C GLN A 326 18.53 28.18 -11.86
N PRO A 327 19.27 29.30 -11.76
CA PRO A 327 18.89 30.54 -12.43
C PRO A 327 18.69 30.34 -13.94
N GLY A 328 17.54 30.77 -14.48
CA GLY A 328 17.16 30.55 -15.88
C GLY A 328 16.36 29.27 -16.14
N GLU A 329 16.36 28.33 -15.19
CA GLU A 329 15.56 27.10 -15.19
C GLU A 329 14.63 27.05 -13.97
N GLU A 330 14.29 28.19 -13.39
CA GLU A 330 13.50 28.23 -12.16
C GLU A 330 12.07 27.72 -12.36
N MET A 331 11.54 27.11 -11.29
CA MET A 331 10.14 26.72 -11.16
C MET A 331 9.52 27.41 -9.96
N THR A 332 8.21 27.64 -9.99
CA THR A 332 7.46 28.12 -8.82
C THR A 332 7.10 26.95 -7.92
N ILE A 333 7.28 27.09 -6.61
CA ILE A 333 6.80 26.11 -5.62
C ILE A 333 5.89 26.80 -4.60
N VAL A 334 4.80 26.11 -4.26
CA VAL A 334 3.86 26.52 -3.20
C VAL A 334 3.80 25.46 -2.11
N PHE A 335 3.54 25.88 -0.87
CA PHE A 335 3.59 25.02 0.30
C PHE A 335 2.25 24.99 1.02
N ARG A 336 1.75 23.78 1.26
CA ARG A 336 0.47 23.47 1.92
C ARG A 336 0.40 24.09 3.30
N ASP A 337 -0.72 24.76 3.60
CA ASP A 337 -1.17 24.95 4.98
C ASP A 337 -1.67 23.61 5.53
N ARG A 338 -0.85 22.94 6.35
CA ARG A 338 -1.18 21.61 6.85
C ARG A 338 -2.36 21.64 7.80
N GLU A 339 -2.43 22.64 8.69
CA GLU A 339 -3.46 22.70 9.73
C GLU A 339 -4.90 22.78 9.19
N ILE A 340 -5.16 23.66 8.22
CA ILE A 340 -6.48 23.80 7.60
C ILE A 340 -6.76 22.58 6.75
N SER A 341 -5.79 22.12 5.97
CA SER A 341 -5.95 20.95 5.09
C SER A 341 -6.30 19.68 5.88
N ASP A 342 -5.57 19.39 6.96
CA ASP A 342 -5.82 18.23 7.82
C ASP A 342 -7.17 18.35 8.56
N ALA A 343 -7.62 19.56 8.88
CA ALA A 343 -8.89 19.75 9.56
C ALA A 343 -10.09 19.26 8.72
N PHE A 344 -10.02 19.40 7.39
CA PHE A 344 -11.04 18.85 6.47
C PHE A 344 -11.07 17.31 6.54
N GLY A 345 -9.92 16.66 6.60
CA GLY A 345 -9.82 15.20 6.66
C GLY A 345 -10.20 14.61 8.01
N PHE A 346 -9.75 15.23 9.11
CA PHE A 346 -9.70 14.54 10.42
C PHE A 346 -10.55 15.20 11.51
N VAL A 347 -10.96 16.46 11.34
CA VAL A 347 -11.62 17.24 12.41
C VAL A 347 -13.08 17.57 12.06
N TYR A 348 -13.33 18.14 10.88
CA TYR A 348 -14.62 18.76 10.56
C TYR A 348 -15.75 17.75 10.34
N ALA A 349 -15.45 16.48 10.06
CA ALA A 349 -16.45 15.40 10.00
C ALA A 349 -17.24 15.23 11.31
N LYS A 350 -16.65 15.60 12.46
CA LYS A 350 -17.26 15.53 13.80
C LYS A 350 -17.81 16.88 14.27
N THR A 351 -17.77 17.90 13.42
CA THR A 351 -18.14 19.28 13.74
C THR A 351 -19.44 19.65 13.03
N ALA A 352 -20.26 20.52 13.62
CA ALA A 352 -21.42 21.06 12.92
C ALA A 352 -20.97 21.80 11.63
N PRO A 353 -21.61 21.58 10.47
CA PRO A 353 -21.17 22.12 9.19
C PRO A 353 -20.90 23.64 9.20
N ASP A 354 -21.82 24.43 9.76
CA ASP A 354 -21.68 25.89 9.84
C ASP A 354 -20.49 26.32 10.71
N SER A 355 -20.25 25.59 11.81
CA SER A 355 -19.10 25.86 12.71
C SER A 355 -17.77 25.48 12.06
N ALA A 356 -17.74 24.41 11.26
CA ALA A 356 -16.57 24.04 10.48
C ALA A 356 -16.24 25.11 9.44
N ALA A 357 -17.24 25.58 8.67
CA ALA A 357 -17.06 26.64 7.68
C ALA A 357 -16.58 27.95 8.32
N GLU A 358 -17.18 28.38 9.44
CA GLU A 358 -16.75 29.59 10.16
C GLU A 358 -15.32 29.42 10.72
N ASN A 359 -14.93 28.22 11.18
CA ASN A 359 -13.57 27.98 11.65
C ASN A 359 -12.53 28.15 10.53
N VAL A 360 -12.80 27.67 9.32
CA VAL A 360 -11.92 27.88 8.15
C VAL A 360 -11.76 29.37 7.87
N LEU A 361 -12.87 30.11 7.81
CA LEU A 361 -12.87 31.54 7.52
C LEU A 361 -12.15 32.35 8.61
N SER A 362 -12.32 31.98 9.88
CA SER A 362 -11.60 32.58 11.01
C SER A 362 -10.10 32.34 10.89
N ARG A 363 -9.66 31.12 10.58
CA ARG A 363 -8.24 30.79 10.39
C ARG A 363 -7.63 31.60 9.24
N ILE A 364 -8.33 31.72 8.12
CA ILE A 364 -7.90 32.54 6.97
C ILE A 364 -7.73 34.01 7.39
N SER A 365 -8.69 34.56 8.13
CA SER A 365 -8.61 35.93 8.66
C SER A 365 -7.40 36.11 9.60
N ASP A 366 -7.18 35.16 10.50
CA ASP A 366 -6.05 35.20 11.43
C ASP A 366 -4.70 35.12 10.72
N ILE A 367 -4.59 34.24 9.71
CA ILE A 367 -3.41 34.13 8.85
C ILE A 367 -3.15 35.46 8.14
N ALA A 368 -4.18 36.02 7.50
CA ALA A 368 -4.05 37.27 6.77
C ALA A 368 -3.64 38.43 7.68
N GLN A 369 -4.13 38.50 8.92
CA GLN A 369 -3.74 39.54 9.88
C GLN A 369 -2.30 39.40 10.37
N ARG A 370 -1.81 38.17 10.56
CA ARG A 370 -0.46 37.89 11.06
C ARG A 370 0.61 37.92 9.97
N ALA A 371 0.26 37.64 8.72
CA ALA A 371 1.18 37.69 7.60
C ALA A 371 1.82 39.09 7.50
N PRO A 372 3.13 39.22 7.27
CA PRO A 372 3.76 40.52 7.10
C PRO A 372 3.37 41.17 5.77
N GLU A 373 3.10 40.37 4.74
CA GLU A 373 2.80 40.82 3.38
C GLU A 373 1.35 41.30 3.23
N ASP A 374 1.14 42.24 2.30
CA ASP A 374 -0.19 42.71 1.90
C ASP A 374 -0.91 41.72 0.97
N LYS A 375 -0.16 40.85 0.29
CA LYS A 375 -0.66 39.78 -0.56
C LYS A 375 -0.34 38.44 0.07
N VAL A 376 -1.36 37.63 0.32
CA VAL A 376 -1.26 36.36 1.06
C VAL A 376 -1.82 35.24 0.18
N LEU A 377 -1.03 34.19 -0.06
CA LEU A 377 -1.45 33.00 -0.79
C LEU A 377 -1.57 31.85 0.23
N ILE A 378 -2.75 31.23 0.34
CA ILE A 378 -3.04 30.15 1.30
C ILE A 378 -3.37 28.87 0.52
N PRO A 379 -2.41 27.95 0.33
CA PRO A 379 -2.66 26.66 -0.29
C PRO A 379 -3.34 25.70 0.70
N ILE A 380 -4.57 25.28 0.38
CA ILE A 380 -5.31 24.23 1.10
C ILE A 380 -5.29 23.01 0.19
N ILE A 381 -4.44 22.03 0.51
CA ILE A 381 -4.11 20.92 -0.38
C ILE A 381 -4.38 19.60 0.35
N LEU A 382 -5.16 18.70 -0.21
CA LEU A 382 -5.53 17.44 0.43
C LEU A 382 -6.14 16.46 -0.58
N ASP A 383 -6.24 15.20 -0.15
CA ASP A 383 -6.98 14.17 -0.89
C ASP A 383 -8.43 14.58 -1.08
N GLY A 384 -8.90 14.37 -2.30
CA GLY A 384 -10.21 14.80 -2.74
C GLY A 384 -11.30 13.76 -2.49
N GLU A 385 -10.99 12.50 -2.20
CA GLU A 385 -11.99 11.47 -1.93
C GLU A 385 -12.08 11.00 -0.48
N ASN A 386 -10.95 10.96 0.24
CA ASN A 386 -10.83 10.33 1.55
C ASN A 386 -11.76 10.91 2.65
N PRO A 387 -11.98 12.25 2.76
CA PRO A 387 -12.73 12.78 3.89
C PRO A 387 -14.22 12.40 3.88
N TRP A 388 -14.84 12.30 2.70
CA TRP A 388 -16.29 12.47 2.56
C TRP A 388 -17.14 11.30 3.06
N GLU A 389 -16.55 10.12 3.24
CA GLU A 389 -17.25 9.00 3.89
C GLU A 389 -17.51 9.26 5.38
N TYR A 390 -16.69 10.08 6.04
CA TYR A 390 -16.84 10.37 7.47
C TYR A 390 -17.88 11.47 7.76
N TYR A 391 -18.33 12.19 6.73
CA TYR A 391 -19.38 13.20 6.85
C TYR A 391 -20.76 12.58 6.63
N HIS A 392 -21.72 12.87 7.51
CA HIS A 392 -23.08 12.34 7.43
C HIS A 392 -23.80 12.62 6.11
N ASP A 393 -23.53 13.77 5.48
CA ASP A 393 -24.10 14.20 4.20
C ASP A 393 -23.08 14.19 3.05
N GLY A 394 -21.91 13.57 3.23
CA GLY A 394 -20.83 13.62 2.24
C GLY A 394 -20.12 14.97 2.16
N GLY A 395 -20.28 15.86 3.14
CA GLY A 395 -19.63 17.17 3.20
C GLY A 395 -20.41 18.29 2.52
N GLU A 396 -21.63 18.01 2.03
CA GLU A 396 -22.43 18.97 1.25
C GLU A 396 -22.66 20.29 2.02
N GLN A 397 -23.21 20.23 3.24
CA GLN A 397 -23.56 21.45 3.98
C GLN A 397 -22.32 22.27 4.32
N PHE A 398 -21.21 21.60 4.68
CA PHE A 398 -19.96 22.26 5.03
C PHE A 398 -19.35 22.99 3.83
N LEU A 399 -19.14 22.28 2.71
CA LEU A 399 -18.56 22.87 1.51
C LEU A 399 -19.48 23.95 0.91
N ARG A 400 -20.80 23.74 0.94
CA ARG A 400 -21.79 24.73 0.48
C ARG A 400 -21.71 26.00 1.29
N GLY A 401 -21.67 25.89 2.62
CA GLY A 401 -21.52 27.04 3.52
C GLY A 401 -20.21 27.80 3.27
N LEU A 402 -19.11 27.07 3.09
CA LEU A 402 -17.80 27.64 2.77
C LEU A 402 -17.82 28.38 1.42
N TYR A 403 -18.31 27.75 0.35
CA TYR A 403 -18.38 28.36 -0.99
C TYR A 403 -19.34 29.54 -1.05
N GLN A 404 -20.46 29.47 -0.31
CA GLN A 404 -21.37 30.60 -0.18
C GLN A 404 -20.69 31.80 0.50
N ALA A 405 -19.91 31.57 1.56
CA ALA A 405 -19.13 32.63 2.21
C ALA A 405 -18.03 33.20 1.30
N LEU A 406 -17.46 32.40 0.40
CA LEU A 406 -16.46 32.82 -0.58
C LEU A 406 -17.05 33.38 -1.88
N THR A 407 -18.38 33.48 -1.98
CA THR A 407 -19.07 34.05 -3.14
C THR A 407 -19.37 35.53 -2.91
N PRO A 408 -18.92 36.44 -3.80
CA PRO A 408 -19.23 37.86 -3.68
C PRO A 408 -20.74 38.13 -3.72
N GLY A 409 -21.22 38.98 -2.80
CA GLY A 409 -22.63 39.40 -2.76
C GLY A 409 -23.60 38.37 -2.18
N SER A 410 -23.15 37.16 -1.86
CA SER A 410 -23.97 36.15 -1.15
C SER A 410 -24.26 36.56 0.31
N PRO A 411 -25.41 36.16 0.88
CA PRO A 411 -25.65 36.33 2.31
C PRO A 411 -24.53 35.66 3.13
N GLY A 412 -23.93 36.42 4.05
CA GLY A 412 -22.80 35.95 4.87
C GLY A 412 -21.42 36.02 4.19
N SER A 413 -21.33 36.57 2.97
CA SER A 413 -20.07 36.68 2.22
C SER A 413 -18.93 37.30 3.04
N ARG A 414 -17.74 36.70 2.92
CA ARG A 414 -16.48 37.10 3.57
C ARG A 414 -15.45 37.63 2.56
N THR A 415 -15.82 37.81 1.29
CA THR A 415 -14.90 38.21 0.22
C THR A 415 -14.34 39.63 0.37
N SER A 416 -15.03 40.50 1.13
CA SER A 416 -14.51 41.83 1.49
C SER A 416 -14.86 42.15 2.94
N THR A 417 -13.98 41.81 3.88
CA THR A 417 -14.20 42.01 5.32
C THR A 417 -12.94 42.53 6.01
N ASN A 418 -13.09 43.39 7.02
CA ASN A 418 -11.98 43.88 7.86
C ASN A 418 -10.77 44.46 7.08
N GLY A 419 -11.01 45.14 5.95
CA GLY A 419 -9.93 45.69 5.12
C GLY A 419 -9.14 44.63 4.34
N MET A 420 -9.71 43.44 4.17
CA MET A 420 -9.19 42.35 3.36
C MET A 420 -10.12 42.05 2.19
N HIS A 421 -9.53 41.69 1.06
CA HIS A 421 -10.18 41.15 -0.12
C HIS A 421 -9.78 39.68 -0.24
N VAL A 422 -10.74 38.77 -0.15
CA VAL A 422 -10.53 37.32 -0.13
C VAL A 422 -11.14 36.70 -1.37
N GLU A 423 -10.33 35.97 -2.13
CA GLU A 423 -10.74 35.25 -3.33
C GLU A 423 -10.29 33.79 -3.23
N ALA A 424 -11.12 32.87 -3.72
CA ALA A 424 -10.72 31.49 -3.95
C ALA A 424 -10.47 31.31 -5.44
N ASP A 425 -9.21 31.07 -5.81
CA ASP A 425 -8.80 30.89 -7.19
C ASP A 425 -7.98 29.60 -7.41
N THR A 426 -7.79 29.26 -8.67
CA THR A 426 -6.82 28.26 -9.13
C THR A 426 -5.41 28.68 -8.74
N ILE A 427 -4.49 27.73 -8.61
CA ILE A 427 -3.10 28.03 -8.25
C ILE A 427 -2.46 28.89 -9.34
N SER A 428 -2.61 28.54 -10.62
CA SER A 428 -2.03 29.32 -11.72
C SER A 428 -2.49 30.79 -11.71
N ARG A 429 -3.78 31.08 -11.53
CA ARG A 429 -4.27 32.47 -11.46
C ARG A 429 -3.80 33.18 -10.20
N SER A 430 -3.74 32.48 -9.08
CA SER A 430 -3.22 33.06 -7.83
C SER A 430 -1.74 33.46 -7.96
N LEU A 431 -0.95 32.69 -8.71
CA LEU A 431 0.45 32.99 -9.03
C LEU A 431 0.62 34.18 -10.00
N GLU A 432 -0.37 34.46 -10.85
CA GLU A 432 -0.39 35.71 -11.65
C GLU A 432 -0.58 36.95 -10.76
N VAL A 433 -1.41 36.83 -9.72
CA VAL A 433 -1.68 37.92 -8.76
C VAL A 433 -0.52 38.09 -7.77
N ILE A 434 0.09 36.97 -7.36
CA ILE A 434 1.15 36.86 -6.35
C ILE A 434 2.31 36.05 -6.94
N PRO A 435 3.15 36.64 -7.82
CA PRO A 435 4.29 35.93 -8.39
C PRO A 435 5.37 35.67 -7.33
N PRO A 436 6.19 34.61 -7.46
CA PRO A 436 7.23 34.30 -6.48
C PRO A 436 8.31 35.38 -6.46
N SER A 437 8.51 35.99 -5.29
CA SER A 437 9.53 37.02 -5.07
C SER A 437 10.82 36.41 -4.50
N THR A 438 10.70 35.41 -3.64
CA THR A 438 11.80 34.79 -2.88
C THR A 438 12.33 33.53 -3.57
N ARG A 439 13.64 33.34 -3.55
CA ARG A 439 14.30 32.09 -3.98
C ARG A 439 14.69 31.24 -2.77
N LEU A 440 14.48 29.92 -2.89
CA LEU A 440 15.08 28.91 -2.01
C LEU A 440 16.37 28.41 -2.67
N GLU A 441 17.48 28.46 -1.93
CA GLU A 441 18.77 27.99 -2.44
C GLU A 441 18.91 26.47 -2.31
N SER A 442 18.27 25.89 -1.30
CA SER A 442 18.22 24.46 -1.02
C SER A 442 16.77 23.98 -1.01
N LEU A 443 16.51 22.81 -1.59
CA LEU A 443 15.23 22.11 -1.47
C LEU A 443 15.45 20.81 -0.68
N HIS A 444 14.80 20.70 0.47
CA HIS A 444 14.83 19.48 1.28
C HIS A 444 14.18 18.31 0.52
N SER A 445 14.77 17.12 0.61
CA SER A 445 14.22 15.91 0.01
C SER A 445 13.29 15.20 0.99
N GLY A 446 12.01 15.07 0.67
CA GLY A 446 11.02 14.42 1.52
C GLY A 446 9.62 14.47 0.94
N SER A 447 8.65 13.92 1.67
CA SER A 447 7.22 13.93 1.36
C SER A 447 6.42 14.87 2.25
N TRP A 448 5.12 14.99 2.00
CA TRP A 448 4.20 15.71 2.86
C TRP A 448 4.00 15.08 4.24
N ILE A 449 4.41 13.83 4.43
CA ILE A 449 4.36 13.13 5.72
C ILE A 449 5.75 13.20 6.34
N ASN A 450 5.84 13.78 7.54
CA ASN A 450 7.06 13.89 8.35
C ASN A 450 8.26 14.61 7.68
N ALA A 451 8.10 15.14 6.46
CA ALA A 451 9.19 15.66 5.63
C ALA A 451 10.30 14.62 5.37
N ASP A 452 9.91 13.35 5.18
CA ASP A 452 10.79 12.23 4.87
C ASP A 452 10.11 11.19 3.95
N PHE A 453 10.75 10.04 3.72
CA PHE A 453 10.23 8.95 2.88
C PHE A 453 9.96 7.65 3.64
N LYS A 454 9.86 7.68 4.99
CA LYS A 454 9.77 6.47 5.83
C LYS A 454 8.61 5.56 5.42
N ILE A 455 7.49 6.15 5.01
CA ILE A 455 6.26 5.42 4.68
C ILE A 455 6.42 4.47 3.49
N TRP A 456 7.39 4.73 2.59
CA TRP A 456 7.56 3.94 1.36
C TRP A 456 8.91 3.22 1.29
N LEU A 457 9.75 3.39 2.31
CA LEU A 457 11.08 2.80 2.37
C LEU A 457 11.61 2.76 3.81
N GLY A 458 12.12 1.61 4.21
CA GLY A 458 12.81 1.42 5.47
C GLY A 458 12.35 0.18 6.24
N HIS A 459 11.08 -0.19 6.10
CA HIS A 459 10.58 -1.44 6.65
C HIS A 459 11.08 -2.64 5.82
N GLN A 460 11.14 -3.82 6.42
CA GLN A 460 11.61 -5.03 5.75
C GLN A 460 10.75 -5.38 4.52
N GLU A 461 9.43 -5.24 4.66
CA GLU A 461 8.46 -5.45 3.56
C GLU A 461 8.72 -4.44 2.42
N ASP A 462 8.89 -3.15 2.72
CA ASP A 462 9.22 -2.12 1.71
C ASP A 462 10.51 -2.45 0.98
N ASN A 463 11.58 -2.71 1.75
CA ASN A 463 12.90 -2.93 1.19
C ASN A 463 12.90 -4.19 0.29
N ARG A 464 12.15 -5.23 0.69
CA ARG A 464 11.96 -6.40 -0.17
C ARG A 464 11.20 -6.06 -1.44
N GLY A 465 10.18 -5.21 -1.38
CA GLY A 465 9.48 -4.71 -2.57
C GLY A 465 10.42 -4.01 -3.54
N TRP A 466 11.29 -3.13 -3.02
CA TRP A 466 12.30 -2.43 -3.82
C TRP A 466 13.33 -3.37 -4.45
N ASP A 467 13.80 -4.38 -3.71
CA ASP A 467 14.72 -5.40 -4.26
C ASP A 467 14.05 -6.15 -5.43
N LEU A 468 12.77 -6.51 -5.29
CA LEU A 468 12.01 -7.19 -6.34
C LEU A 468 11.80 -6.31 -7.59
N LEU A 469 11.56 -5.00 -7.41
CA LEU A 469 11.51 -4.03 -8.50
C LEU A 469 12.85 -3.95 -9.22
N GLN A 470 13.96 -3.85 -8.48
CA GLN A 470 15.30 -3.78 -9.04
C GLN A 470 15.63 -5.03 -9.87
N ASP A 471 15.37 -6.22 -9.33
CA ASP A 471 15.63 -7.50 -10.01
C ASP A 471 14.80 -7.62 -11.29
N THR A 472 13.51 -7.27 -11.22
CA THR A 472 12.58 -7.33 -12.36
C THR A 472 12.97 -6.33 -13.44
N ARG A 473 13.32 -5.10 -13.06
CA ARG A 473 13.78 -4.06 -13.98
C ARG A 473 15.09 -4.44 -14.67
N ALA A 474 16.06 -4.95 -13.92
CA ALA A 474 17.34 -5.40 -14.48
C ALA A 474 17.12 -6.48 -15.54
N ARG A 475 16.21 -7.42 -15.26
CA ARG A 475 15.86 -8.48 -16.21
C ARG A 475 15.16 -7.94 -17.46
N LEU A 476 14.26 -6.97 -17.32
CA LEU A 476 13.59 -6.33 -18.45
C LEU A 476 14.59 -5.61 -19.37
N ILE A 477 15.55 -4.88 -18.79
CA ILE A 477 16.62 -4.21 -19.55
C ILE A 477 17.48 -5.22 -20.31
N GLU A 478 17.87 -6.33 -19.67
CA GLU A 478 18.64 -7.40 -20.32
C GLU A 478 17.90 -8.01 -21.51
N ALA A 479 16.59 -8.25 -21.36
CA ALA A 479 15.75 -8.82 -22.41
C ALA A 479 15.48 -7.85 -23.57
N GLY A 480 15.55 -6.54 -23.33
CA GLY A 480 15.01 -5.50 -24.20
C GLY A 480 15.43 -5.56 -25.67
N SER A 481 16.66 -6.01 -25.97
CA SER A 481 17.14 -6.14 -27.36
C SER A 481 16.42 -7.22 -28.19
N GLY A 482 15.76 -8.18 -27.54
CA GLY A 482 15.03 -9.28 -28.17
C GLY A 482 13.50 -9.10 -28.19
N LEU A 483 12.96 -8.02 -27.62
CA LEU A 483 11.52 -7.79 -27.52
C LEU A 483 10.98 -7.07 -28.76
N SER A 484 9.78 -7.44 -29.21
CA SER A 484 9.01 -6.59 -30.12
C SER A 484 8.57 -5.30 -29.42
N ALA A 485 8.23 -4.26 -30.19
CA ALA A 485 7.80 -2.98 -29.63
C ALA A 485 6.57 -3.13 -28.71
N GLU A 486 5.60 -3.96 -29.07
CA GLU A 486 4.39 -4.23 -28.28
C GLU A 486 4.71 -4.96 -26.97
N GLN A 487 5.60 -5.95 -27.01
CA GLN A 487 6.05 -6.66 -25.80
C GLN A 487 6.81 -5.74 -24.87
N ALA A 488 7.72 -4.93 -25.42
CA ALA A 488 8.50 -3.97 -24.64
C ALA A 488 7.57 -2.95 -23.98
N GLN A 489 6.64 -2.36 -24.74
CA GLN A 489 5.66 -1.41 -24.22
C GLN A 489 4.85 -2.02 -23.07
N GLY A 490 4.23 -3.18 -23.29
CA GLY A 490 3.42 -3.82 -22.25
C GLY A 490 4.23 -4.24 -21.02
N ALA A 491 5.49 -4.66 -21.18
CA ALA A 491 6.36 -4.99 -20.05
C ALA A 491 6.78 -3.76 -19.25
N TRP A 492 7.08 -2.63 -19.90
CA TRP A 492 7.39 -1.37 -19.23
C TRP A 492 6.18 -0.77 -18.53
N GLU A 493 4.99 -0.85 -19.13
CA GLU A 493 3.73 -0.40 -18.49
C GLU A 493 3.46 -1.16 -17.18
N GLU A 494 3.67 -2.48 -17.16
CA GLU A 494 3.54 -3.29 -15.93
C GLU A 494 4.60 -2.93 -14.88
N LEU A 495 5.84 -2.66 -15.30
CA LEU A 495 6.88 -2.21 -14.38
C LEU A 495 6.52 -0.85 -13.75
N TYR A 496 6.08 0.11 -14.57
CA TYR A 496 5.66 1.43 -14.07
C TYR A 496 4.46 1.34 -13.13
N ALA A 497 3.53 0.42 -13.39
CA ALA A 497 2.43 0.15 -12.46
C ALA A 497 2.96 -0.39 -11.11
N ALA A 498 3.94 -1.31 -11.12
CA ALA A 498 4.57 -1.84 -9.91
C ALA A 498 5.39 -0.80 -9.12
N GLU A 499 5.81 0.30 -9.74
CA GLU A 499 6.52 1.41 -9.07
C GLU A 499 5.59 2.33 -8.25
N GLY A 500 4.27 2.17 -8.35
CA GLY A 500 3.29 3.01 -7.65
C GLY A 500 3.48 3.01 -6.13
N SER A 501 3.30 4.16 -5.50
CA SER A 501 3.53 4.32 -4.06
C SER A 501 2.54 3.52 -3.20
N ASP A 502 1.35 3.23 -3.73
CA ASP A 502 0.27 2.56 -3.02
C ASP A 502 0.64 1.17 -2.51
N TRP A 503 1.50 0.44 -3.24
CA TRP A 503 1.93 -0.90 -2.82
C TRP A 503 2.70 -0.83 -1.51
N PHE A 504 3.61 0.14 -1.43
CA PHE A 504 4.48 0.38 -0.28
C PHE A 504 3.75 1.03 0.89
N TRP A 505 2.69 1.81 0.62
CA TRP A 505 1.83 2.36 1.68
C TRP A 505 1.23 1.28 2.60
N TRP A 506 0.94 0.09 2.04
CA TRP A 506 0.36 -1.02 2.80
C TRP A 506 1.40 -2.02 3.32
N TYR A 507 2.68 -1.80 3.08
CA TYR A 507 3.75 -2.59 3.66
C TYR A 507 4.14 -2.03 5.03
N GLY A 508 4.62 -2.92 5.92
CA GLY A 508 4.99 -2.58 7.28
C GLY A 508 3.81 -2.43 8.24
N ASP A 509 4.06 -1.67 9.30
CA ASP A 509 3.20 -1.54 10.49
C ASP A 509 2.55 -0.15 10.64
N ASP A 510 2.79 0.76 9.69
CA ASP A 510 2.27 2.12 9.74
C ASP A 510 0.74 2.16 9.46
N PHE A 511 0.23 1.28 8.58
CA PHE A 511 -1.18 1.27 8.15
C PHE A 511 -1.79 -0.14 8.01
N GLU A 512 -3.11 -0.22 8.18
CA GLU A 512 -3.87 -1.47 8.15
C GLU A 512 -5.12 -1.37 7.27
N THR A 513 -5.45 -2.48 6.61
CA THR A 513 -6.64 -2.60 5.75
C THR A 513 -7.02 -4.07 5.55
N ASP A 514 -8.31 -4.35 5.39
CA ASP A 514 -8.80 -5.70 5.05
C ASP A 514 -8.32 -6.20 3.67
N TYR A 515 -7.80 -5.29 2.84
CA TYR A 515 -7.33 -5.56 1.47
C TYR A 515 -5.81 -5.69 1.37
N LYS A 516 -5.09 -5.75 2.49
CA LYS A 516 -3.61 -5.74 2.54
C LYS A 516 -3.03 -6.84 1.62
N GLN A 517 -3.57 -8.06 1.74
CA GLN A 517 -3.20 -9.20 0.88
C GLN A 517 -3.47 -8.98 -0.62
N GLU A 518 -4.51 -8.23 -0.97
CA GLU A 518 -4.86 -7.95 -2.36
C GLU A 518 -3.90 -6.92 -2.98
N PHE A 519 -3.49 -5.89 -2.22
CA PHE A 519 -2.44 -4.96 -2.64
C PHE A 519 -1.12 -5.69 -2.91
N ASP A 520 -0.69 -6.55 -2.01
CA ASP A 520 0.50 -7.40 -2.21
C ASP A 520 0.38 -8.29 -3.44
N ARG A 521 -0.79 -8.92 -3.64
CA ARG A 521 -1.05 -9.76 -4.81
C ARG A 521 -0.94 -8.96 -6.09
N LEU A 522 -1.52 -7.75 -6.15
CA LEU A 522 -1.47 -6.88 -7.34
C LEU A 522 -0.04 -6.42 -7.64
N PHE A 523 0.71 -5.94 -6.65
CA PHE A 523 2.13 -5.58 -6.82
C PHE A 523 2.92 -6.73 -7.45
N ARG A 524 2.84 -7.93 -6.87
CA ARG A 524 3.53 -9.11 -7.40
C ARG A 524 3.01 -9.54 -8.77
N THR A 525 1.73 -9.33 -9.05
CA THR A 525 1.13 -9.62 -10.36
C THR A 525 1.74 -8.73 -11.44
N HIS A 526 1.88 -7.42 -11.19
CA HIS A 526 2.56 -6.52 -12.12
C HIS A 526 4.01 -6.97 -12.39
N LEU A 527 4.77 -7.28 -11.33
CA LEU A 527 6.14 -7.80 -11.50
C LEU A 527 6.18 -9.07 -12.35
N ARG A 528 5.27 -10.03 -12.11
CA ARG A 528 5.18 -11.26 -12.92
C ARG A 528 4.83 -10.95 -14.37
N ASN A 529 3.91 -10.02 -14.59
CA ASN A 529 3.47 -9.64 -15.92
C ASN A 529 4.61 -9.03 -16.73
N VAL A 530 5.57 -8.34 -16.12
CA VAL A 530 6.81 -7.91 -16.81
C VAL A 530 7.50 -9.08 -17.50
N TYR A 531 7.72 -10.19 -16.78
CA TYR A 531 8.35 -11.41 -17.34
C TYR A 531 7.48 -12.02 -18.44
N LEU A 532 6.17 -12.18 -18.18
CA LEU A 532 5.25 -12.81 -19.12
C LEU A 532 5.13 -12.02 -20.43
N ARG A 533 5.04 -10.68 -20.36
CA ARG A 533 5.03 -9.78 -21.52
C ARG A 533 6.34 -9.84 -22.30
N ALA A 534 7.47 -9.96 -21.59
CA ALA A 534 8.79 -10.17 -22.18
C ALA A 534 8.99 -11.60 -22.76
N GLY A 535 8.01 -12.50 -22.64
CA GLY A 535 8.13 -13.89 -23.10
C GLY A 535 9.08 -14.74 -22.23
N LEU A 536 9.31 -14.34 -20.99
CA LEU A 536 10.17 -15.00 -20.02
C LEU A 536 9.33 -15.76 -18.97
N PRO A 537 9.83 -16.87 -18.41
CA PRO A 537 9.20 -17.48 -17.24
C PRO A 537 9.30 -16.53 -16.04
N ALA A 538 8.17 -16.30 -15.36
CA ALA A 538 8.16 -15.53 -14.12
C ALA A 538 8.80 -16.34 -12.98
N PRO A 539 9.71 -15.77 -12.17
CA PRO A 539 10.31 -16.46 -11.04
C PRO A 539 9.30 -16.91 -9.98
N ASP A 540 9.49 -18.10 -9.42
CA ASP A 540 8.55 -18.70 -8.47
C ASP A 540 8.39 -17.89 -7.17
N PHE A 541 9.44 -17.20 -6.72
CA PHE A 541 9.40 -16.37 -5.52
C PHE A 541 8.41 -15.20 -5.63
N LEU A 542 7.98 -14.81 -6.84
CA LEU A 542 6.92 -13.80 -7.00
C LEU A 542 5.51 -14.33 -6.66
N ASN A 543 5.37 -15.63 -6.40
CA ASN A 543 4.15 -16.20 -5.83
C ASN A 543 4.07 -15.98 -4.31
N GLU A 544 5.19 -15.67 -3.66
CA GLU A 544 5.29 -15.55 -2.20
C GLU A 544 4.87 -14.15 -1.76
N PRO A 545 3.90 -14.00 -0.85
CA PRO A 545 3.51 -12.70 -0.32
C PRO A 545 4.64 -11.99 0.39
N LEU A 546 4.74 -10.66 0.23
CA LEU A 546 5.61 -9.82 1.05
C LEU A 546 4.96 -9.51 2.41
N ILE A 547 3.62 -9.47 2.44
CA ILE A 547 2.87 -9.11 3.65
C ILE A 547 2.79 -10.29 4.59
N GLY A 548 3.00 -10.01 5.87
CA GLY A 548 3.07 -11.07 6.87
C GLY A 548 4.46 -11.69 6.90
N LEU A 549 5.48 -10.97 6.40
CA LEU A 549 6.83 -11.04 6.92
C LEU A 549 6.83 -10.50 8.36
N SER A 550 6.04 -11.12 9.25
CA SER A 550 6.35 -11.06 10.67
C SER A 550 7.71 -11.68 10.87
N GLU A 551 8.51 -11.11 11.77
CA GLU A 551 9.62 -11.86 12.36
C GLU A 551 9.12 -13.28 12.66
N PRO A 552 9.74 -14.32 12.08
CA PRO A 552 9.22 -15.67 12.22
C PRO A 552 9.26 -16.00 13.72
N TYR A 553 8.18 -16.60 14.22
CA TYR A 553 8.07 -17.49 15.39
C TYR A 553 9.24 -17.44 16.38
N PRO A 554 9.05 -17.34 17.70
CA PRO A 554 10.15 -17.12 18.64
C PRO A 554 11.30 -18.14 18.50
N ILE A 555 12.26 -17.83 17.62
CA ILE A 555 13.50 -18.56 17.45
C ILE A 555 14.37 -18.03 18.57
N ARG A 556 14.77 -18.93 19.46
CA ARG A 556 15.81 -18.61 20.43
C ARG A 556 17.12 -19.14 19.87
N HIS A 557 18.13 -18.28 19.79
CA HIS A 557 19.48 -18.72 19.47
C HIS A 557 20.12 -19.41 20.68
N PRO A 558 21.04 -20.38 20.47
CA PRO A 558 21.80 -20.98 21.55
C PRO A 558 22.61 -19.90 22.27
N VAL A 559 22.67 -19.97 23.61
CA VAL A 559 23.38 -19.00 24.47
C VAL A 559 24.54 -19.62 25.24
N SER A 560 24.76 -20.93 25.09
CA SER A 560 25.88 -21.67 25.68
C SER A 560 26.28 -22.84 24.78
N LEU A 561 27.50 -23.34 24.96
CA LEU A 561 27.90 -24.60 24.32
C LEU A 561 27.15 -25.76 24.99
N LEU A 562 26.80 -26.77 24.20
CA LEU A 562 26.09 -27.95 24.65
C LEU A 562 27.01 -29.17 24.71
N SER A 563 26.67 -30.13 25.56
CA SER A 563 27.31 -31.46 25.60
C SER A 563 26.27 -32.52 25.98
N PRO A 564 25.23 -32.73 25.13
CA PRO A 564 24.17 -33.67 25.42
C PRO A 564 24.64 -35.12 25.23
N THR A 565 24.06 -36.03 25.99
CA THR A 565 24.20 -37.47 25.78
C THR A 565 23.14 -37.90 24.77
N ILE A 566 23.56 -38.35 23.59
CA ILE A 566 22.62 -38.81 22.55
C ILE A 566 22.11 -40.22 22.91
N ASP A 567 21.12 -40.30 23.79
CA ASP A 567 20.49 -41.55 24.25
C ASP A 567 18.97 -41.61 23.95
N GLY A 568 18.40 -40.52 23.43
CA GLY A 568 16.98 -40.41 23.09
C GLY A 568 16.10 -40.11 24.31
N LEU A 569 16.71 -39.73 25.44
CA LEU A 569 16.04 -39.38 26.69
C LEU A 569 16.52 -38.00 27.16
N VAL A 570 15.58 -37.18 27.65
CA VAL A 570 15.94 -35.95 28.37
C VAL A 570 16.28 -36.35 29.80
N SER A 571 17.50 -36.84 29.98
CA SER A 571 17.96 -37.49 31.21
C SER A 571 18.20 -36.49 32.36
N SER A 572 18.50 -35.23 32.01
CA SER A 572 18.74 -34.13 32.94
C SER A 572 18.18 -32.81 32.39
N PHE A 573 17.63 -31.96 33.26
CA PHE A 573 17.19 -30.61 32.90
C PHE A 573 18.33 -29.76 32.31
N PHE A 574 19.59 -30.02 32.71
CA PHE A 574 20.74 -29.22 32.30
C PHE A 574 21.28 -29.56 30.90
N GLU A 575 20.90 -30.70 30.35
CA GLU A 575 21.47 -31.28 29.13
C GLU A 575 21.26 -30.40 27.88
N TRP A 576 20.10 -29.77 27.79
CA TRP A 576 19.70 -28.86 26.71
C TRP A 576 19.54 -27.42 27.21
N ARG A 577 20.06 -27.09 28.39
CA ARG A 577 19.95 -25.73 28.96
C ARG A 577 20.83 -24.78 28.14
N GLY A 578 20.22 -23.70 27.66
CA GLY A 578 20.88 -22.73 26.78
C GLY A 578 20.89 -23.12 25.30
N ALA A 579 20.22 -24.21 24.92
CA ALA A 579 19.97 -24.56 23.52
C ALA A 579 19.06 -23.53 22.84
N GLY A 580 19.23 -23.41 21.53
CA GLY A 580 18.29 -22.71 20.69
C GLY A 580 17.02 -23.53 20.48
N THR A 581 15.91 -22.85 20.18
CA THR A 581 14.60 -23.48 20.02
C THR A 581 13.86 -22.92 18.82
N ILE A 582 13.14 -23.78 18.10
CA ILE A 582 12.14 -23.41 17.08
C ILE A 582 10.77 -23.76 17.68
N ASP A 583 9.81 -22.83 17.63
CA ASP A 583 8.42 -23.15 18.00
C ASP A 583 7.77 -23.99 16.88
N PRO A 584 7.41 -25.26 17.13
CA PRO A 584 6.77 -26.10 16.12
C PRO A 584 5.26 -25.85 16.00
N SER A 585 4.69 -24.94 16.80
CA SER A 585 3.26 -24.65 16.81
C SER A 585 2.84 -23.98 15.51
N PRO A 586 1.73 -24.40 14.89
CA PRO A 586 1.20 -23.70 13.73
C PRO A 586 0.73 -22.29 14.12
N PRO A 587 0.78 -21.32 13.20
CA PRO A 587 0.40 -19.95 13.50
C PRO A 587 -1.08 -19.90 13.91
N LEU A 588 -1.37 -19.12 14.96
CA LEU A 588 -2.75 -18.85 15.37
C LEU A 588 -3.40 -17.98 14.29
N GLY A 589 -4.30 -18.58 13.50
CA GLY A 589 -5.14 -17.85 12.56
C GLY A 589 -4.78 -18.06 11.09
N ALA A 590 -5.02 -19.27 10.57
CA ALA A 590 -5.40 -19.50 9.19
C ALA A 590 -5.99 -20.91 9.09
N MET A 591 -6.94 -21.11 8.18
CA MET A 591 -7.72 -22.32 8.00
C MET A 591 -6.92 -23.47 7.34
N TRP A 592 -5.71 -23.75 7.83
CA TRP A 592 -4.91 -24.91 7.46
C TRP A 592 -4.88 -25.84 8.67
N LYS A 593 -5.51 -27.01 8.56
CA LYS A 593 -5.31 -28.11 9.52
C LYS A 593 -3.90 -28.67 9.33
N SER A 594 -2.85 -27.95 9.72
CA SER A 594 -1.52 -28.55 9.85
C SER A 594 -1.48 -29.28 11.19
N THR A 595 -1.45 -30.61 11.15
CA THR A 595 -1.20 -31.43 12.34
C THR A 595 0.17 -31.07 12.90
N ARG A 596 0.25 -30.74 14.18
CA ARG A 596 1.52 -30.45 14.87
C ARG A 596 2.33 -31.75 14.96
N LEU A 597 3.39 -31.88 14.17
CA LEU A 597 4.22 -33.11 14.12
C LEU A 597 5.22 -33.22 15.28
N PHE A 598 5.60 -32.08 15.87
CA PHE A 598 6.55 -32.01 16.98
C PHE A 598 6.02 -31.12 18.10
N THR A 599 6.26 -31.52 19.34
CA THR A 599 5.94 -30.70 20.52
C THR A 599 7.08 -29.75 20.87
N TYR A 600 8.33 -30.08 20.51
CA TYR A 600 9.51 -29.25 20.73
C TYR A 600 10.57 -29.53 19.65
N LEU A 601 11.25 -28.46 19.22
CA LEU A 601 12.40 -28.52 18.31
C LEU A 601 13.55 -27.72 18.92
N GLY A 602 14.59 -28.41 19.35
CA GLY A 602 15.80 -27.85 19.95
C GLY A 602 17.02 -28.05 19.07
N PHE A 603 17.94 -27.10 19.11
CA PHE A 603 19.22 -27.19 18.40
C PHE A 603 20.32 -26.46 19.18
N GLY A 604 21.57 -26.84 18.93
CA GLY A 604 22.73 -26.15 19.50
C GLY A 604 23.99 -26.88 19.13
N PHE A 605 25.10 -26.55 19.77
CA PHE A 605 26.40 -27.02 19.30
C PHE A 605 27.44 -27.07 20.42
N SER A 606 28.44 -27.93 20.24
CA SER A 606 29.73 -27.84 20.91
C SER A 606 30.73 -27.14 19.98
N LEU A 607 32.01 -27.08 20.35
CA LEU A 607 33.05 -26.60 19.42
C LEU A 607 33.25 -27.54 18.21
N GLU A 608 32.76 -28.77 18.26
CA GLU A 608 33.06 -29.80 17.27
C GLU A 608 31.81 -30.33 16.55
N GLU A 609 30.63 -30.24 17.17
CA GLU A 609 29.42 -30.91 16.71
C GLU A 609 28.18 -30.00 16.75
N LEU A 610 27.29 -30.20 15.80
CA LEU A 610 25.92 -29.68 15.79
C LEU A 610 24.98 -30.76 16.37
N PHE A 611 24.11 -30.34 17.28
CA PHE A 611 23.12 -31.19 17.94
C PHE A 611 21.69 -30.78 17.58
N LEU A 612 20.81 -31.77 17.41
CA LEU A 612 19.37 -31.55 17.28
C LEU A 612 18.61 -32.45 18.25
N ARG A 613 17.53 -31.90 18.82
CA ARG A 613 16.54 -32.61 19.61
C ARG A 613 15.15 -32.33 19.05
N LEU A 614 14.42 -33.40 18.74
CA LEU A 614 13.06 -33.35 18.23
C LEU A 614 12.17 -34.16 19.17
N ASP A 615 11.16 -33.51 19.75
CA ASP A 615 10.17 -34.18 20.60
C ASP A 615 8.95 -34.47 19.73
N PRO A 616 8.74 -35.73 19.28
CA PRO A 616 7.67 -36.05 18.34
C PRO A 616 6.30 -35.97 19.01
N ASP A 617 5.28 -35.57 18.24
CA ASP A 617 3.88 -35.80 18.63
C ASP A 617 3.48 -37.21 18.17
N GLU A 618 3.39 -38.14 19.12
CA GLU A 618 3.18 -39.57 18.83
C GLU A 618 1.86 -39.84 18.08
N GLU A 619 0.79 -39.11 18.42
CA GLU A 619 -0.52 -39.27 17.75
C GLU A 619 -0.46 -38.75 16.32
N ALA A 620 0.17 -37.59 16.11
CA ALA A 620 0.32 -36.98 14.80
C ALA A 620 1.15 -37.82 13.84
N LEU A 621 2.29 -38.36 14.31
CA LEU A 621 3.17 -39.20 13.49
C LEU A 621 2.57 -40.59 13.25
N ALA A 622 1.81 -41.16 14.20
CA ALA A 622 1.11 -42.43 13.99
C ALA A 622 0.02 -42.32 12.91
N ALA A 623 -0.62 -41.15 12.77
CA ALA A 623 -1.63 -40.91 11.74
C ALA A 623 -1.06 -40.80 10.32
N LEU A 624 0.26 -40.59 10.18
CA LEU A 624 0.96 -40.38 8.91
C LEU A 624 2.17 -41.32 8.79
N PRO A 625 1.98 -42.60 8.40
CA PRO A 625 3.09 -43.53 8.24
C PRO A 625 3.97 -43.14 7.04
N GLY A 626 5.28 -43.43 7.11
CA GLY A 626 6.20 -43.23 5.98
C GLY A 626 6.86 -41.85 5.91
N LEU A 627 6.82 -41.07 6.98
CA LEU A 627 7.51 -39.78 7.06
C LEU A 627 9.02 -39.93 7.17
N ALA A 628 9.74 -39.05 6.48
CA ALA A 628 11.18 -38.84 6.63
C ALA A 628 11.48 -37.37 6.94
N LEU A 629 12.54 -37.13 7.70
CA LEU A 629 13.05 -35.80 8.00
C LEU A 629 14.39 -35.59 7.29
N ASP A 630 14.49 -34.48 6.58
CA ASP A 630 15.69 -33.98 5.92
C ASP A 630 16.15 -32.71 6.68
N VAL A 631 17.28 -32.77 7.37
CA VAL A 631 17.96 -31.57 7.90
C VAL A 631 18.82 -31.01 6.78
N GLN A 632 18.39 -29.90 6.20
CA GLN A 632 19.08 -29.20 5.12
C GLN A 632 20.02 -28.16 5.74
N ILE A 633 21.31 -28.24 5.41
CA ILE A 633 22.33 -27.31 5.87
C ILE A 633 23.00 -26.71 4.63
N MET A 634 22.85 -25.41 4.44
CA MET A 634 23.34 -24.70 3.26
C MET A 634 24.43 -23.71 3.63
N THR A 635 25.48 -23.72 2.83
CA THR A 635 26.50 -22.67 2.79
C THR A 635 26.53 -22.08 1.38
N GLY A 636 27.20 -20.95 1.17
CA GLY A 636 27.36 -20.37 -0.18
C GLY A 636 28.09 -21.27 -1.19
N ALA A 637 28.73 -22.37 -0.75
CA ALA A 637 29.56 -23.24 -1.59
C ALA A 637 29.10 -24.71 -1.65
N VAL A 638 28.46 -25.24 -0.60
CA VAL A 638 28.05 -26.66 -0.51
C VAL A 638 26.73 -26.77 0.27
N SER A 639 25.82 -27.62 -0.22
CA SER A 639 24.60 -28.02 0.47
C SER A 639 24.73 -29.43 1.04
N HIS A 640 24.38 -29.59 2.31
CA HIS A 640 24.32 -30.88 3.01
C HIS A 640 22.88 -31.23 3.36
N LYS A 641 22.59 -32.52 3.43
CA LYS A 641 21.28 -33.04 3.79
C LYS A 641 21.40 -34.29 4.66
N LEU A 642 20.96 -34.22 5.92
CA LEU A 642 20.89 -35.38 6.81
C LEU A 642 19.49 -35.98 6.72
N ARG A 643 19.37 -37.21 6.25
CA ARG A 643 18.08 -37.88 6.04
C ARG A 643 17.89 -39.07 6.97
N PHE A 644 16.72 -39.14 7.62
CA PHE A 644 16.28 -40.31 8.38
C PHE A 644 14.75 -40.44 8.44
N THR A 645 14.24 -41.63 8.77
CA THR A 645 12.80 -41.87 8.92
C THR A 645 12.31 -41.46 10.31
N LEU A 646 11.07 -40.96 10.39
CA LEU A 646 10.38 -40.60 11.64
C LEU A 646 9.53 -41.74 12.22
N THR A 647 9.69 -42.95 11.71
CA THR A 647 9.01 -44.16 12.20
C THR A 647 9.52 -44.56 13.59
N SER A 648 8.61 -44.97 14.48
CA SER A 648 8.94 -45.53 15.80
C SER A 648 8.49 -47.00 15.91
N PRO A 649 9.40 -47.97 16.15
CA PRO A 649 10.86 -47.80 16.18
C PRO A 649 11.45 -47.61 14.77
N GLY A 650 12.57 -46.88 14.67
CA GLY A 650 13.30 -46.59 13.43
C GLY A 650 14.80 -46.93 13.56
N PRO A 651 15.55 -47.00 12.46
CA PRO A 651 16.96 -47.37 12.49
C PRO A 651 17.82 -46.28 13.13
N ASP A 652 18.63 -46.59 14.14
CA ASP A 652 19.59 -45.68 14.81
C ASP A 652 20.78 -45.27 13.91
N SER A 653 20.45 -44.80 12.72
CA SER A 653 21.36 -44.17 11.79
C SER A 653 20.66 -43.11 10.96
N PHE A 654 21.40 -42.10 10.52
CA PHE A 654 21.00 -41.18 9.45
C PHE A 654 22.05 -41.19 8.34
N THR A 655 21.63 -40.78 7.14
CA THR A 655 22.53 -40.67 5.97
C THR A 655 22.79 -39.21 5.67
N LEU A 656 24.06 -38.82 5.58
CA LEU A 656 24.49 -37.50 5.16
C LEU A 656 24.69 -37.51 3.64
N TYR A 657 24.08 -36.56 2.95
CA TYR A 657 24.30 -36.28 1.55
C TYR A 657 24.95 -34.91 1.38
N ALA A 658 25.73 -34.73 0.32
CA ALA A 658 26.31 -33.44 -0.06
C ALA A 658 26.11 -33.16 -1.55
N ALA A 659 25.97 -31.89 -1.91
CA ALA A 659 25.87 -31.39 -3.27
C ALA A 659 26.60 -30.04 -3.43
N GLN A 660 27.27 -29.85 -4.55
CA GLN A 660 27.70 -28.52 -5.01
C GLN A 660 26.54 -27.85 -5.79
N PRO A 661 26.58 -26.51 -5.99
CA PRO A 661 25.60 -25.84 -6.85
C PRO A 661 25.46 -26.55 -8.20
N ASP A 662 24.21 -26.76 -8.63
CA ASP A 662 23.84 -27.40 -9.90
C ASP A 662 24.24 -28.89 -10.06
N GLN A 663 24.61 -29.58 -8.97
CA GLN A 663 24.89 -31.02 -8.97
C GLN A 663 23.91 -31.81 -8.09
N PRO A 664 23.60 -33.08 -8.43
CA PRO A 664 22.74 -33.91 -7.60
C PRO A 664 23.42 -34.29 -6.27
N PHE A 665 22.61 -34.52 -5.23
CA PHE A 665 23.09 -35.00 -3.94
C PHE A 665 23.71 -36.40 -4.06
N THR A 666 24.93 -36.54 -3.55
CA THR A 666 25.62 -37.83 -3.40
C THR A 666 25.77 -38.19 -1.92
N GLU A 667 25.71 -39.48 -1.60
CA GLU A 667 25.92 -39.97 -0.23
C GLU A 667 27.36 -39.64 0.22
N ALA A 668 27.47 -38.88 1.30
CA ALA A 668 28.74 -38.44 1.89
C ALA A 668 29.13 -39.29 3.11
N GLY A 669 28.17 -39.92 3.79
CA GLY A 669 28.43 -40.84 4.89
C GLY A 669 27.17 -41.32 5.61
N ARG A 670 27.32 -42.34 6.47
CA ARG A 670 26.25 -42.87 7.32
C ARG A 670 26.69 -42.84 8.78
N TYR A 671 25.84 -42.28 9.63
CA TYR A 671 26.16 -41.94 11.01
C TYR A 671 25.27 -42.69 11.99
N GLY A 672 25.86 -43.23 13.06
CA GLY A 672 25.15 -43.88 14.16
C GLY A 672 24.88 -42.97 15.36
N SER A 673 25.16 -41.68 15.25
CA SER A 673 24.98 -40.64 16.26
C SER A 673 23.54 -40.11 16.26
N ILE A 674 22.55 -41.02 16.29
CA ILE A 674 21.13 -40.71 16.46
C ILE A 674 20.50 -41.75 17.36
N ARG A 675 19.65 -41.32 18.30
CA ARG A 675 18.85 -42.20 19.14
C ARG A 675 17.41 -41.76 19.14
N ARG A 676 16.50 -42.75 19.17
CA ARG A 676 15.05 -42.54 19.18
C ARG A 676 14.46 -43.35 20.31
N ASN A 677 14.19 -42.67 21.42
CA ASN A 677 13.47 -43.26 22.55
C ASN A 677 12.25 -42.39 22.85
N LYS A 678 12.26 -41.60 23.92
CA LYS A 678 11.18 -40.62 24.19
C LYS A 678 11.28 -39.41 23.26
N VAL A 679 12.50 -39.05 22.89
CA VAL A 679 12.81 -37.98 21.95
C VAL A 679 13.74 -38.51 20.85
N ILE A 680 13.90 -37.75 19.78
CA ILE A 680 14.90 -37.99 18.74
C ILE A 680 16.05 -37.02 18.99
N GLU A 681 17.23 -37.57 19.26
CA GLU A 681 18.45 -36.79 19.43
C GLU A 681 19.49 -37.22 18.41
N LEU A 682 20.21 -36.27 17.83
CA LEU A 682 21.32 -36.57 16.94
C LEU A 682 22.47 -35.58 17.09
N ALA A 683 23.67 -36.03 16.71
CA ALA A 683 24.88 -35.24 16.63
C ALA A 683 25.53 -35.41 15.26
N VAL A 684 26.07 -34.33 14.69
CA VAL A 684 26.87 -34.36 13.46
C VAL A 684 28.12 -33.49 13.61
N PRO A 685 29.33 -34.00 13.30
CA PRO A 685 30.54 -33.19 13.36
C PRO A 685 30.58 -32.07 12.31
N PHE A 686 30.96 -30.85 12.71
CA PHE A 686 31.10 -29.72 11.78
C PHE A 686 32.09 -29.99 10.65
N LYS A 687 33.17 -30.73 10.93
CA LYS A 687 34.16 -31.15 9.94
C LYS A 687 33.54 -31.94 8.77
N ASP A 688 32.49 -32.71 9.03
CA ASP A 688 31.83 -33.54 8.03
C ASP A 688 30.81 -32.74 7.21
N LEU A 689 30.34 -31.61 7.79
CA LEU A 689 29.58 -30.57 7.10
C LEU A 689 30.46 -29.54 6.39
N ARG A 690 31.80 -29.69 6.46
CA ARG A 690 32.79 -28.74 5.93
C ARG A 690 32.57 -27.32 6.41
N LEU A 691 32.23 -27.19 7.69
CA LEU A 691 31.98 -25.93 8.38
C LEU A 691 33.16 -25.58 9.30
N GLU A 692 33.66 -24.36 9.18
CA GLU A 692 34.77 -23.84 10.00
C GLU A 692 34.26 -22.86 11.08
N ALA A 693 35.02 -22.70 12.17
CA ALA A 693 34.66 -21.78 13.26
C ALA A 693 34.48 -20.34 12.74
N GLY A 694 33.40 -19.68 13.16
CA GLY A 694 33.04 -18.33 12.70
C GLY A 694 32.33 -18.28 11.33
N GLN A 695 32.16 -19.41 10.64
CA GLN A 695 31.44 -19.47 9.37
C GLN A 695 29.92 -19.44 9.60
N GLU A 696 29.19 -18.66 8.79
CA GLU A 696 27.74 -18.66 8.77
C GLU A 696 27.19 -19.81 7.91
N PHE A 697 26.12 -20.44 8.37
CA PHE A 697 25.36 -21.44 7.64
C PHE A 697 23.86 -21.30 7.88
N ARG A 698 23.08 -21.82 6.93
CA ARG A 698 21.61 -21.81 6.96
C ARG A 698 21.09 -23.22 7.21
N MET A 699 20.09 -23.38 8.07
CA MET A 699 19.53 -24.69 8.44
C MET A 699 18.00 -24.71 8.35
N SER A 700 17.45 -25.77 7.75
CA SER A 700 16.01 -26.08 7.77
C SER A 700 15.78 -27.55 8.06
N LEU A 701 14.68 -27.87 8.75
CA LEU A 701 14.19 -29.22 8.93
C LEU A 701 12.97 -29.41 8.02
N VAL A 702 13.03 -30.37 7.11
CA VAL A 702 11.99 -30.62 6.10
C VAL A 702 11.41 -32.00 6.33
N VAL A 703 10.13 -32.08 6.64
CA VAL A 703 9.41 -33.35 6.73
C VAL A 703 8.85 -33.69 5.35
N THR A 704 9.14 -34.89 4.89
CA THR A 704 8.68 -35.40 3.60
C THR A 704 7.83 -36.65 3.76
N HIS A 705 6.81 -36.80 2.94
CA HIS A 705 6.00 -38.00 2.78
C HIS A 705 6.02 -38.42 1.31
N ASN A 706 6.45 -39.65 1.01
CA ASN A 706 6.60 -40.16 -0.37
C ASN A 706 7.43 -39.25 -1.29
N GLY A 707 8.42 -38.53 -0.72
CA GLY A 707 9.29 -37.62 -1.47
C GLY A 707 8.74 -36.20 -1.67
N LEU A 708 7.53 -35.91 -1.21
CA LEU A 708 6.96 -34.55 -1.21
C LEU A 708 7.14 -33.90 0.16
N GLU A 709 7.54 -32.63 0.18
CA GLU A 709 7.58 -31.82 1.39
C GLU A 709 6.15 -31.57 1.90
N ILE A 710 5.92 -31.88 3.18
CA ILE A 710 4.62 -31.67 3.83
C ILE A 710 4.69 -30.67 4.98
N GLU A 711 5.89 -30.39 5.50
CA GLU A 711 6.12 -29.48 6.62
C GLU A 711 7.58 -29.04 6.66
N ARG A 712 7.84 -27.80 7.10
CA ARG A 712 9.19 -27.21 7.17
C ARG A 712 9.36 -26.37 8.44
N TYR A 713 10.54 -26.44 9.05
CA TYR A 713 10.90 -25.65 10.23
C TYR A 713 12.28 -24.98 10.08
N PRO A 714 12.39 -23.65 10.29
CA PRO A 714 11.30 -22.68 10.36
C PRO A 714 10.54 -22.60 9.02
N ARG A 715 9.24 -22.27 9.06
CA ARG A 715 8.32 -22.38 7.90
C ARG A 715 8.63 -21.44 6.73
N HIS A 716 9.22 -20.27 7.00
CA HIS A 716 9.39 -19.20 6.00
C HIS A 716 10.84 -19.01 5.56
N HIS A 717 11.79 -19.02 6.50
CA HIS A 717 13.22 -18.82 6.22
C HIS A 717 14.06 -19.89 6.92
N PRO A 718 15.18 -20.34 6.33
CA PRO A 718 16.12 -21.17 7.05
C PRO A 718 16.70 -20.39 8.23
N LEU A 719 16.97 -21.11 9.31
CA LEU A 719 17.68 -20.58 10.47
C LEU A 719 19.11 -20.20 10.08
N VAL A 720 19.53 -18.98 10.37
CA VAL A 720 20.91 -18.52 10.16
C VAL A 720 21.71 -18.72 11.46
N LEU A 721 22.81 -19.45 11.40
CA LEU A 721 23.69 -19.73 12.53
C LEU A 721 25.15 -19.50 12.16
N THR A 722 25.96 -19.17 13.16
CA THR A 722 27.42 -19.11 13.06
C THR A 722 28.01 -20.28 13.83
N VAL A 723 28.97 -20.99 13.22
CA VAL A 723 29.72 -22.07 13.90
C VAL A 723 30.45 -21.46 15.10
N PRO A 724 30.31 -22.01 16.32
CA PRO A 724 30.93 -21.44 17.50
C PRO A 724 32.45 -21.50 17.42
N ASP A 725 33.10 -20.45 17.93
CA ASP A 725 34.52 -20.45 18.24
C ASP A 725 34.73 -20.53 19.76
N ARG A 726 35.99 -20.45 20.20
CA ARG A 726 36.35 -20.51 21.62
C ARG A 726 35.87 -19.31 22.43
N ASP A 727 35.49 -18.22 21.76
CA ASP A 727 35.04 -16.98 22.38
C ASP A 727 33.51 -16.93 22.50
N PHE A 728 32.78 -17.89 21.93
CA PHE A 728 31.31 -17.96 21.93
C PHE A 728 30.69 -17.71 23.31
N GLU A 729 31.12 -18.44 24.35
CA GLU A 729 30.56 -18.25 25.70
C GLU A 729 30.88 -16.88 26.29
N ALA A 730 32.07 -16.32 25.99
CA ALA A 730 32.46 -15.00 26.47
C ALA A 730 31.69 -13.86 25.77
N ILE A 731 31.29 -14.06 24.51
CA ILE A 731 30.45 -13.14 23.73
C ILE A 731 29.03 -13.12 24.30
N MET A 732 28.44 -14.30 24.54
CA MET A 732 27.05 -14.41 25.02
C MET A 732 26.86 -13.93 26.46
N TRP A 733 27.91 -13.86 27.29
CA TRP A 733 27.89 -13.30 28.64
C TRP A 733 27.90 -11.76 28.71
N LYS A 734 28.16 -11.06 27.59
CA LYS A 734 28.24 -9.59 27.53
C LYS A 734 26.96 -8.89 27.04
N VAL A 735 25.94 -9.66 26.67
CA VAL A 735 24.68 -9.18 26.07
C VAL A 735 23.55 -9.19 27.09
#